data_AF-A0AAN9API8-F1
#
_entry.id   AF-A0AAN9API8-F1
#
_cell.length_a   1.000
_cell.length_b   1.000
_cell.length_c   1.000
_cell.angle_alpha   90.00
_cell.angle_beta   90.00
_cell.angle_gamma   90.00
#
_symmetry.space_group_name_H-M   'P 1'
#
loop_
_entity.id
_entity.type
_entity.pdbx_description
1 polymer ?
#
loop_
_entity_poly.entity_id
_entity_poly.type
_entity_poly.pdbx_seq_one_letter_code
_entity_poly.pdbx_strand_id
1 'polypeptide(L)'
;MQVRDHFDAPKVWKRLRARKRGGKAAEKPLTVDGRQTTSNLEKAEVLARTFAGVSLTQNLPAKAADHRAAEEKKFVTPAPDNTMPINSDFTLKDLAKAIAGIKTGNVATGTDPISYKMIQHLPDSMLEKLLLFFQACWEGNCIPQAWREALVVAIPKEGKPKNSPSSYRPISLTPHLGKIYERMVKNRLEFFLDKHNVIPLFQAGFRKGRNCMEHVVRLTAHAKRALTRNRILMATFFDIRRAFDTVWHGKLLDKLAKLGLSGRILGFVQEFLRDRTLAVRVGQSVSKSHSIDMGVPQGSIIAPILFSLMLHDIGQIGLEGGTMSLYADDLAFWMEPVRHHMTEQNRLKYQAQIDKIAKYMLANGFELSHEKTVFLVFTRRRGLKAQYHLTLNGMQIKPSKTAKFLGVTISDDLIWQQHIDSLILKARRSVNLIKVLKSQTWAAGKALVHLVKALVRSRLTYGQEAYFSMPQSLWNKLERLELSALKLALGVPKGAINCLAYQEAGMIPLKEECHLRCAQFVARASAVPNTVQEVFTATFHPTQTSWHETWKEKKTCLAERYETLHDHTIDVLTQCQIDQTRMAELPTNPYPSWLIEKPQISHTYGDAVSKKENPLLLATMAREILDGRLRNYLKVYTDGSVLDNGEVGCAFAIPEFNLVRKYKLNEGVSIFTAEMYAILMACSHVNDNVAIPMGVAILSDSKSSLQALASETGNRPELRMEIQALCHQIMVRGTDLVLMWLPSHTGIRGNDLADRAAKAAALSEGPVLDLKYSVTEAKGKLAKAVRKGYGETLKERCTKHGWLALPPDRKGHHHPFPLKEMQLLRRIRTVSSYYSFTFPRCECGMALDFHHLFAGCQPLTPEMATLSQYRTSHGLSLHDFLRPHQSLGLIPMRTLTRSILKSSVAKWF
;
A
#
# COMPACT_ATOMS: atom_id res chain seq x y z
N MET A 1 1.13 26.39 21.04
CA MET A 1 0.63 25.83 19.75
C MET A 1 -0.45 24.80 20.08
N GLN A 2 -1.73 25.18 20.03
CA GLN A 2 -2.85 24.32 20.43
C GLN A 2 -3.58 23.79 19.19
N VAL A 3 -3.81 22.48 19.10
CA VAL A 3 -4.53 21.82 18.00
C VAL A 3 -6.00 21.77 18.39
N ARG A 4 -6.87 22.60 17.78
CA ARG A 4 -8.32 22.59 18.06
C ARG A 4 -8.98 21.26 17.71
N ASP A 5 -10.06 20.90 18.40
CA ASP A 5 -10.87 19.67 18.17
C ASP A 5 -11.41 19.57 16.74
N HIS A 6 -11.41 20.67 15.99
CA HIS A 6 -11.57 20.66 14.55
C HIS A 6 -10.26 20.24 13.90
N PHE A 7 -10.17 18.93 13.63
CA PHE A 7 -9.03 18.26 13.00
C PHE A 7 -8.83 18.74 11.56
N ASP A 8 -8.22 19.92 11.37
CA ASP A 8 -7.67 20.35 10.08
C ASP A 8 -6.32 19.64 9.88
N ALA A 9 -6.40 18.36 9.52
CA ALA A 9 -5.25 17.50 9.23
C ALA A 9 -4.20 18.18 8.31
N PRO A 10 -4.58 18.87 7.22
CA PRO A 10 -3.65 19.60 6.37
C PRO A 10 -2.82 20.65 7.13
N LYS A 11 -3.45 21.49 7.97
CA LYS A 11 -2.74 22.53 8.73
C LYS A 11 -1.77 21.92 9.76
N VAL A 12 -2.18 20.87 10.45
CA VAL A 12 -1.31 20.15 11.41
C VAL A 12 -0.12 19.55 10.66
N TRP A 13 -0.35 18.86 9.55
CA TRP A 13 0.71 18.27 8.73
C TRP A 13 1.68 19.29 8.13
N LYS A 14 1.20 20.47 7.71
CA LYS A 14 2.04 21.56 7.19
C LYS A 14 3.01 22.05 8.27
N ARG A 15 2.52 22.28 9.49
CA ARG A 15 3.33 22.72 10.65
C ARG A 15 4.30 21.62 11.11
N LEU A 16 3.87 20.36 11.12
CA LEU A 16 4.73 19.22 11.43
C LEU A 16 5.90 19.08 10.46
N ARG A 17 5.65 19.24 9.15
CA ARG A 17 6.69 19.22 8.12
C ARG A 17 7.68 20.38 8.28
N ALA A 18 7.19 21.58 8.60
CA ALA A 18 8.04 22.74 8.87
C ALA A 18 9.01 22.47 10.05
N ARG A 19 8.53 21.86 11.14
CA ARG A 19 9.35 21.55 12.31
C ARG A 19 10.31 20.37 12.10
N LYS A 20 9.90 19.35 11.32
CA LYS A 20 10.76 18.24 10.91
C LYS A 20 11.94 18.66 10.03
N ARG A 21 11.78 19.73 9.25
CA ARG A 21 12.87 20.30 8.45
C ARG A 21 13.94 21.01 9.29
N GLY A 22 13.76 21.07 10.62
CA GLY A 22 14.43 22.04 11.48
C GLY A 22 13.86 23.43 11.21
N GLY A 23 14.07 24.40 12.09
CA GLY A 23 13.97 25.80 11.66
C GLY A 23 14.83 26.04 10.41
N LYS A 24 14.69 27.20 9.76
CA LYS A 24 15.62 27.64 8.69
C LYS A 24 17.05 27.72 9.25
N ALA A 25 17.71 26.59 9.50
CA ALA A 25 19.14 26.54 9.68
C ALA A 25 19.71 26.98 8.33
N ALA A 26 20.50 28.05 8.33
CA ALA A 26 21.17 28.56 7.16
C ALA A 26 21.74 27.37 6.36
N GLU A 27 21.35 27.26 5.09
CA GLU A 27 21.82 26.18 4.24
C GLU A 27 23.34 26.27 4.15
N LYS A 28 24.04 25.27 4.71
CA LYS A 28 25.50 25.23 4.73
C LYS A 28 26.05 25.45 3.31
N PRO A 29 27.14 26.22 3.15
CA PRO A 29 27.79 26.37 1.86
C PRO A 29 28.28 25.01 1.34
N LEU A 30 28.23 24.83 0.01
CA LEU A 30 28.84 23.68 -0.65
C LEU A 30 30.34 23.93 -0.79
N THR A 31 31.14 22.90 -0.63
CA THR A 31 32.60 22.95 -0.81
C THR A 31 32.96 22.13 -2.04
N VAL A 32 33.64 22.76 -3.00
CA VAL A 32 34.17 22.12 -4.21
C VAL A 32 35.59 22.62 -4.42
N ASP A 33 36.54 21.71 -4.56
CA ASP A 33 37.97 22.00 -4.78
C ASP A 33 38.56 23.01 -3.78
N GLY A 34 38.16 22.90 -2.50
CA GLY A 34 38.60 23.80 -1.42
C GLY A 34 37.88 25.16 -1.36
N ARG A 35 37.06 25.52 -2.36
CA ARG A 35 36.27 26.75 -2.37
C ARG A 35 34.85 26.53 -1.84
N GLN A 36 34.35 27.49 -1.06
CA GLN A 36 32.98 27.49 -0.54
C GLN A 36 32.07 28.38 -1.38
N THR A 37 30.88 27.88 -1.72
CA THR A 37 29.87 28.67 -2.42
C THR A 37 29.35 29.80 -1.55
N THR A 38 29.25 31.01 -2.10
CA THR A 38 28.85 32.23 -1.39
C THR A 38 27.38 32.59 -1.62
N SER A 39 26.81 32.22 -2.77
CA SER A 39 25.42 32.55 -3.15
C SER A 39 24.58 31.32 -3.51
N ASN A 40 23.25 31.47 -3.50
CA ASN A 40 22.33 30.40 -3.96
C ASN A 40 22.49 30.11 -5.45
N LEU A 41 22.84 31.11 -6.27
CA LEU A 41 23.11 30.93 -7.69
C LEU A 41 24.38 30.08 -7.90
N GLU A 42 25.45 30.41 -7.18
CA GLU A 42 26.70 29.64 -7.25
C GLU A 42 26.50 28.18 -6.79
N LYS A 43 25.71 27.96 -5.75
CA LYS A 43 25.27 26.60 -5.34
C LYS A 43 24.52 25.88 -6.45
N ALA A 44 23.58 26.57 -7.10
CA ALA A 44 22.79 26.00 -8.19
C ALA A 44 23.69 25.59 -9.37
N GLU A 45 24.62 26.46 -9.78
CA GLU A 45 25.61 26.20 -10.84
C GLU A 45 26.50 24.98 -10.54
N VAL A 46 27.06 24.93 -9.32
CA VAL A 46 27.91 23.81 -8.89
C VAL A 46 27.14 22.49 -8.91
N LEU A 47 25.91 22.49 -8.40
CA LEU A 47 25.05 21.31 -8.42
C LEU A 47 24.68 20.92 -9.85
N ALA A 48 24.36 21.89 -10.72
CA ALA A 48 23.97 21.63 -12.10
C ALA A 48 25.12 20.98 -12.88
N ARG A 49 26.34 21.52 -12.79
CA ARG A 49 27.54 20.93 -13.39
C ARG A 49 27.83 19.53 -12.84
N THR A 50 27.68 19.33 -11.52
CA THR A 50 27.90 18.02 -10.91
C THR A 50 26.91 16.98 -11.43
N PHE A 51 25.62 17.34 -11.51
CA PHE A 51 24.58 16.40 -11.94
C PHE A 51 24.64 16.14 -13.45
N ALA A 52 24.77 17.18 -14.27
CA ALA A 52 24.94 17.02 -15.72
C ALA A 52 26.21 16.23 -16.04
N GLY A 53 27.31 16.48 -15.33
CA GLY A 53 28.57 15.77 -15.53
C GLY A 53 28.47 14.25 -15.34
N VAL A 54 27.53 13.76 -14.53
CA VAL A 54 27.28 12.30 -14.39
C VAL A 54 26.65 11.70 -15.63
N SER A 55 25.81 12.49 -16.30
CA SER A 55 24.90 12.07 -17.36
C SER A 55 25.42 12.47 -18.74
N LEU A 56 26.74 12.57 -18.89
CA LEU A 56 27.45 12.93 -20.11
C LEU A 56 28.42 11.82 -20.51
N THR A 57 28.27 11.29 -21.72
CA THR A 57 29.01 10.15 -22.25
C THR A 57 30.51 10.45 -22.34
N GLN A 58 30.86 11.71 -22.64
CA GLN A 58 32.24 12.21 -22.64
C GLN A 58 32.96 12.08 -21.28
N ASN A 59 32.22 11.97 -20.16
CA ASN A 59 32.79 11.82 -18.83
C ASN A 59 32.94 10.35 -18.41
N LEU A 60 32.60 9.40 -19.28
CA LEU A 60 32.86 7.99 -19.04
C LEU A 60 34.36 7.68 -19.24
N PRO A 61 34.89 6.65 -18.56
CA PRO A 61 36.22 6.14 -18.87
C PRO A 61 36.33 5.73 -20.35
N ALA A 62 37.46 6.02 -21.02
CA ALA A 62 37.64 5.79 -22.45
C ALA A 62 37.23 4.37 -22.89
N LYS A 63 37.68 3.33 -22.19
CA LYS A 63 37.29 1.93 -22.44
C LYS A 63 35.77 1.70 -22.44
N ALA A 64 35.04 2.39 -21.59
CA ALA A 64 33.59 2.27 -21.51
C ALA A 64 32.90 3.01 -22.67
N ALA A 65 33.42 4.17 -23.08
CA ALA A 65 32.93 4.90 -24.24
C ALA A 65 33.16 4.12 -25.54
N ASP A 66 34.36 3.55 -25.72
CA ASP A 66 34.71 2.73 -26.90
C ASP A 66 33.83 1.49 -27.00
N HIS A 67 33.61 0.80 -25.89
CA HIS A 67 32.71 -0.36 -25.82
C HIS A 67 31.28 0.02 -26.23
N ARG A 68 30.77 1.18 -25.78
CA ARG A 68 29.43 1.65 -26.15
C ARG A 68 29.32 1.93 -27.65
N ALA A 69 30.28 2.66 -28.20
CA ALA A 69 30.32 2.97 -29.63
C ALA A 69 30.42 1.69 -30.49
N ALA A 70 31.17 0.69 -30.06
CA ALA A 70 31.28 -0.59 -30.75
C ALA A 70 29.98 -1.43 -30.71
N GLU A 71 29.27 -1.42 -29.58
CA GLU A 71 27.98 -2.09 -29.42
C GLU A 71 26.86 -1.38 -30.19
N GLU A 72 26.84 -0.05 -30.21
CA GLU A 72 25.82 0.75 -30.90
C GLU A 72 25.77 0.46 -32.40
N LYS A 73 26.92 0.15 -33.01
CA LYS A 73 27.00 -0.28 -34.41
C LYS A 73 26.26 -1.59 -34.70
N LYS A 74 25.98 -2.40 -33.67
CA LYS A 74 25.29 -3.69 -33.78
C LYS A 74 23.79 -3.58 -33.54
N PHE A 75 23.31 -2.44 -33.06
CA PHE A 75 21.90 -2.27 -32.74
C PHE A 75 21.10 -2.16 -34.04
N VAL A 76 20.04 -2.96 -34.14
CA VAL A 76 19.13 -2.94 -35.29
C VAL A 76 17.92 -2.12 -34.89
N THR A 77 17.62 -1.07 -35.66
CA THR A 77 16.36 -0.36 -35.50
C THR A 77 15.29 -1.09 -36.31
N PRO A 78 14.25 -1.66 -35.67
CA PRO A 78 13.20 -2.36 -36.39
C PRO A 78 12.43 -1.37 -37.28
N ALA A 79 11.91 -1.87 -38.40
CA ALA A 79 10.99 -1.07 -39.22
C ALA A 79 9.78 -0.63 -38.36
N PRO A 80 9.28 0.61 -38.52
CA PRO A 80 8.13 1.06 -37.77
C PRO A 80 6.90 0.19 -38.09
N ASP A 81 6.39 -0.53 -37.10
CA ASP A 81 5.15 -1.30 -37.21
C ASP A 81 4.13 -0.79 -36.18
N ASN A 82 3.02 -0.25 -36.69
CA ASN A 82 1.94 0.31 -35.88
C ASN A 82 0.72 -0.62 -35.76
N THR A 83 0.82 -1.87 -36.22
CA THR A 83 -0.28 -2.85 -36.17
C THR A 83 -0.61 -3.30 -34.75
N MET A 84 0.37 -3.26 -33.84
CA MET A 84 0.16 -3.66 -32.45
C MET A 84 -0.84 -2.73 -31.73
N PRO A 85 -1.75 -3.25 -30.89
CA PRO A 85 -2.73 -2.43 -30.17
C PRO A 85 -2.17 -1.31 -29.28
N ILE A 86 -0.90 -1.42 -28.86
CA ILE A 86 -0.22 -0.38 -28.09
C ILE A 86 0.14 0.86 -28.91
N ASN A 87 0.16 0.74 -30.24
CA ASN A 87 0.44 1.81 -31.18
C ASN A 87 -0.83 2.51 -31.70
N SER A 88 -2.03 2.08 -31.28
CA SER A 88 -3.31 2.67 -31.70
C SER A 88 -3.43 4.16 -31.36
N ASP A 89 -4.46 4.83 -31.85
CA ASP A 89 -4.68 6.25 -31.53
C ASP A 89 -5.13 6.44 -30.08
N PHE A 90 -4.83 7.61 -29.50
CA PHE A 90 -5.27 7.97 -28.17
C PHE A 90 -6.74 8.38 -28.17
N THR A 91 -7.43 7.99 -27.10
CA THR A 91 -8.85 8.30 -26.90
C THR A 91 -9.06 9.26 -25.73
N LEU A 92 -10.24 9.88 -25.66
CA LEU A 92 -10.63 10.65 -24.47
C LEU A 92 -10.62 9.79 -23.20
N LYS A 93 -10.92 8.49 -23.33
CA LYS A 93 -10.84 7.52 -22.23
C LYS A 93 -9.40 7.39 -21.71
N ASP A 94 -8.41 7.35 -22.61
CA ASP A 94 -6.99 7.32 -22.22
C ASP A 94 -6.59 8.56 -21.42
N LEU A 95 -7.00 9.74 -21.91
CA LEU A 95 -6.73 11.01 -21.26
C LEU A 95 -7.40 11.11 -19.89
N ALA A 96 -8.70 10.78 -19.83
CA ALA A 96 -9.46 10.77 -18.58
C ALA A 96 -8.84 9.81 -17.55
N LYS A 97 -8.41 8.62 -17.99
CA LYS A 97 -7.71 7.65 -17.13
C LYS A 97 -6.36 8.18 -16.64
N ALA A 98 -5.61 8.86 -17.49
CA ALA A 98 -4.36 9.49 -17.10
C ALA A 98 -4.58 10.59 -16.06
N ILE A 99 -5.61 11.43 -16.23
CA ILE A 99 -5.97 12.52 -15.30
C ILE A 99 -6.48 11.95 -13.96
N ALA A 100 -7.32 10.91 -13.99
CA ALA A 100 -7.80 10.24 -12.77
C ALA A 100 -6.65 9.60 -11.96
N GLY A 101 -5.57 9.18 -12.63
CA GLY A 101 -4.36 8.64 -12.00
C GLY A 101 -3.45 9.67 -11.33
N ILE A 102 -3.81 10.97 -11.34
CA ILE A 102 -3.06 12.04 -10.68
C ILE A 102 -3.28 11.97 -9.17
N LYS A 103 -2.19 12.01 -8.38
CA LYS A 103 -2.29 12.08 -6.92
C LYS A 103 -2.86 13.45 -6.51
N THR A 104 -3.96 13.44 -5.76
CA THR A 104 -4.59 14.65 -5.22
C THR A 104 -3.68 15.34 -4.19
N GLY A 105 -3.15 16.52 -4.53
CA GLY A 105 -2.30 17.32 -3.65
C GLY A 105 -1.65 18.52 -4.34
N ASN A 106 -1.14 19.48 -3.57
CA ASN A 106 -0.33 20.59 -4.10
C ASN A 106 1.07 20.06 -4.47
N VAL A 107 1.20 19.51 -5.68
CA VAL A 107 2.47 19.07 -6.26
C VAL A 107 3.18 20.28 -6.89
N ALA A 108 4.50 20.35 -6.77
CA ALA A 108 5.28 21.40 -7.42
C ALA A 108 5.18 21.27 -8.95
N THR A 109 5.06 22.41 -9.63
CA THR A 109 5.06 22.49 -11.10
C THR A 109 6.48 22.33 -11.65
N GLY A 110 6.58 22.10 -12.96
CA GLY A 110 7.85 21.97 -13.68
C GLY A 110 8.43 23.34 -14.01
N THR A 111 8.97 23.45 -15.22
CA THR A 111 9.41 24.73 -15.83
C THR A 111 8.22 25.65 -16.14
N ASP A 112 7.02 25.09 -16.32
CA ASP A 112 5.78 25.84 -16.54
C ASP A 112 4.98 26.06 -15.23
N PRO A 113 4.10 27.08 -15.17
CA PRO A 113 3.22 27.31 -14.02
C PRO A 113 1.93 26.46 -14.06
N ILE A 114 1.80 25.51 -14.99
CA ILE A 114 0.60 24.70 -15.16
C ILE A 114 0.56 23.61 -14.09
N SER A 115 -0.47 23.64 -13.26
CA SER A 115 -0.66 22.65 -12.19
C SER A 115 -1.67 21.58 -12.58
N TYR A 116 -1.50 20.37 -12.02
CA TYR A 116 -2.49 19.30 -12.16
C TYR A 116 -3.91 19.72 -11.76
N LYS A 117 -4.06 20.63 -10.80
CA LYS A 117 -5.39 21.14 -10.42
C LYS A 117 -6.05 21.89 -11.57
N MET A 118 -5.30 22.69 -12.32
CA MET A 118 -5.84 23.39 -13.48
C MET A 118 -6.32 22.39 -14.53
N ILE A 119 -5.51 21.36 -14.79
CA ILE A 119 -5.83 20.32 -15.79
C ILE A 119 -7.06 19.51 -15.39
N GLN A 120 -7.22 19.20 -14.09
CA GLN A 120 -8.39 18.49 -13.56
C GLN A 120 -9.71 19.27 -13.65
N HIS A 121 -9.66 20.59 -13.84
CA HIS A 121 -10.85 21.45 -13.95
C HIS A 121 -11.03 21.99 -15.38
N LEU A 122 -10.32 21.44 -16.37
CA LEU A 122 -10.57 21.80 -17.77
C LEU A 122 -11.95 21.31 -18.20
N PRO A 123 -12.70 22.10 -18.98
CA PRO A 123 -13.95 21.64 -19.59
C PRO A 123 -13.68 20.58 -20.67
N ASP A 124 -14.68 19.76 -20.98
CA ASP A 124 -14.55 18.65 -21.93
C ASP A 124 -14.07 19.10 -23.32
N SER A 125 -14.55 20.25 -23.80
CA SER A 125 -14.09 20.84 -25.08
C SER A 125 -12.59 21.18 -25.10
N MET A 126 -11.99 21.49 -23.95
CA MET A 126 -10.55 21.71 -23.82
C MET A 126 -9.79 20.39 -23.68
N LEU A 127 -10.38 19.38 -23.06
CA LEU A 127 -9.81 18.03 -23.00
C LEU A 127 -9.74 17.40 -24.40
N GLU A 128 -10.74 17.63 -25.25
CA GLU A 128 -10.74 17.22 -26.66
C GLU A 128 -9.59 17.87 -27.45
N LYS A 129 -9.41 19.19 -27.31
CA LYS A 129 -8.28 19.89 -27.95
C LYS A 129 -6.93 19.40 -27.44
N LEU A 130 -6.82 19.13 -26.14
CA LEU A 130 -5.61 18.57 -25.55
C LEU A 130 -5.32 17.15 -26.08
N LEU A 131 -6.36 16.33 -26.26
CA LEU A 131 -6.24 15.02 -26.87
C LEU A 131 -5.73 15.11 -28.31
N LEU A 132 -6.30 16.00 -29.13
CA LEU A 132 -5.84 16.22 -30.52
C LEU A 132 -4.36 16.60 -30.55
N PHE A 133 -3.92 17.46 -29.63
CA PHE A 133 -2.50 17.81 -29.50
C PHE A 133 -1.62 16.60 -29.13
N PHE A 134 -2.03 15.80 -28.13
CA PHE A 134 -1.29 14.58 -27.77
C PHE A 134 -1.28 13.53 -28.88
N GLN A 135 -2.37 13.45 -29.66
CA GLN A 135 -2.48 12.56 -30.80
C GLN A 135 -1.54 12.99 -31.93
N ALA A 136 -1.49 14.28 -32.27
CA ALA A 136 -0.53 14.81 -33.24
C ALA A 136 0.92 14.52 -32.81
N CYS A 137 1.24 14.67 -31.51
CA CYS A 137 2.54 14.28 -30.98
C CYS A 137 2.83 12.77 -31.11
N TRP A 138 1.81 11.93 -30.90
CA TRP A 138 1.89 10.47 -30.99
C TRP A 138 2.11 9.97 -32.42
N GLU A 139 1.38 10.53 -33.38
CA GLU A 139 1.50 10.21 -34.80
C GLU A 139 2.82 10.69 -35.38
N GLY A 140 3.23 11.91 -35.03
CA GLY A 140 4.46 12.53 -35.50
C GLY A 140 5.72 12.03 -34.82
N ASN A 141 5.62 11.11 -33.84
CA ASN A 141 6.72 10.71 -32.97
C ASN A 141 7.50 11.93 -32.46
N CYS A 142 6.80 12.89 -31.84
CA CYS A 142 7.45 14.11 -31.38
C CYS A 142 7.10 14.43 -29.92
N ILE A 143 8.06 15.03 -29.21
CA ILE A 143 7.86 15.54 -27.86
C ILE A 143 8.29 17.01 -27.84
N PRO A 144 7.43 17.93 -27.37
CA PRO A 144 7.78 19.34 -27.25
C PRO A 144 9.09 19.54 -26.46
N GLN A 145 9.97 20.40 -26.98
CA GLN A 145 11.26 20.68 -26.34
C GLN A 145 11.09 21.10 -24.86
N ALA A 146 10.08 21.93 -24.58
CA ALA A 146 9.77 22.38 -23.23
C ALA A 146 9.50 21.24 -22.23
N TRP A 147 9.05 20.06 -22.68
CA TRP A 147 8.81 18.90 -21.82
C TRP A 147 10.06 18.05 -21.58
N ARG A 148 11.11 18.27 -22.39
CA ARG A 148 12.42 17.62 -22.25
C ARG A 148 13.32 18.35 -21.24
N GLU A 149 12.98 19.60 -20.93
CA GLU A 149 13.63 20.41 -19.91
C GLU A 149 13.20 20.00 -18.49
N ALA A 150 14.16 19.81 -17.59
CA ALA A 150 13.92 19.44 -16.21
C ALA A 150 14.42 20.51 -15.23
N LEU A 151 13.51 21.01 -14.38
CA LEU A 151 13.90 21.83 -13.24
C LEU A 151 14.26 20.92 -12.05
N VAL A 152 15.54 20.83 -11.72
CA VAL A 152 16.07 19.93 -10.70
C VAL A 152 16.10 20.60 -9.33
N VAL A 153 15.55 19.91 -8.33
CA VAL A 153 15.66 20.27 -6.91
C VAL A 153 16.54 19.26 -6.19
N ALA A 154 17.60 19.74 -5.55
CA ALA A 154 18.54 18.91 -4.83
C ALA A 154 18.02 18.52 -3.43
N ILE A 155 17.81 17.23 -3.17
CA ILE A 155 17.40 16.73 -1.85
C ILE A 155 18.59 16.06 -1.15
N PRO A 156 18.94 16.45 0.09
CA PRO A 156 20.07 15.86 0.79
C PRO A 156 19.81 14.39 1.14
N LYS A 157 20.80 13.54 0.89
CA LYS A 157 20.83 12.13 1.32
C LYS A 157 20.92 12.08 2.84
N GLU A 158 20.16 11.17 3.46
CA GLU A 158 20.12 11.04 4.91
C GLU A 158 21.49 10.63 5.47
N GLY A 159 21.97 11.32 6.50
CA GLY A 159 23.23 11.01 7.18
C GLY A 159 24.51 11.38 6.41
N LYS A 160 24.40 12.00 5.23
CA LYS A 160 25.56 12.45 4.45
C LYS A 160 25.88 13.93 4.71
N PRO A 161 27.14 14.35 4.55
CA PRO A 161 27.56 15.71 4.85
C PRO A 161 26.95 16.70 3.84
N LYS A 162 26.28 17.74 4.34
CA LYS A 162 25.51 18.72 3.55
C LYS A 162 26.37 19.72 2.77
N ASN A 163 27.69 19.67 2.89
CA ASN A 163 28.62 20.53 2.17
C ASN A 163 29.14 19.89 0.87
N SER A 164 28.88 18.61 0.61
CA SER A 164 29.31 17.97 -0.64
C SER A 164 28.16 17.90 -1.66
N PRO A 165 28.36 18.30 -2.93
CA PRO A 165 27.38 18.13 -4.01
C PRO A 165 26.94 16.66 -4.21
N SER A 166 27.86 15.71 -4.05
CA SER A 166 27.61 14.26 -4.17
C SER A 166 26.61 13.71 -3.13
N SER A 167 26.39 14.45 -2.04
CA SER A 167 25.45 14.12 -0.97
C SER A 167 24.00 14.44 -1.33
N TYR A 168 23.72 14.99 -2.50
CA TYR A 168 22.37 15.36 -2.92
C TYR A 168 21.82 14.40 -3.98
N ARG A 169 20.48 14.28 -4.02
CA ARG A 169 19.74 13.57 -5.07
C ARG A 169 19.11 14.62 -6.01
N PRO A 170 19.30 14.51 -7.33
CA PRO A 170 18.64 15.39 -8.28
C PRO A 170 17.18 14.95 -8.49
N ILE A 171 16.19 15.71 -8.00
CA ILE A 171 14.78 15.44 -8.30
C ILE A 171 14.33 16.33 -9.44
N SER A 172 14.00 15.71 -10.58
CA SER A 172 13.56 16.38 -11.80
C SER A 172 12.07 16.74 -11.74
N LEU A 173 11.78 18.04 -11.83
CA LEU A 173 10.44 18.57 -12.01
C LEU A 173 10.21 18.85 -13.50
N THR A 174 9.56 17.92 -14.20
CA THR A 174 9.11 18.11 -15.59
C THR A 174 7.68 18.67 -15.65
N PRO A 175 7.30 19.35 -16.76
CA PRO A 175 5.96 19.90 -16.98
C PRO A 175 4.81 18.90 -16.75
N HIS A 176 3.68 19.38 -16.21
CA HIS A 176 2.56 18.50 -15.85
C HIS A 176 1.82 17.93 -17.07
N LEU A 177 1.72 18.69 -18.18
CA LEU A 177 1.14 18.17 -19.42
C LEU A 177 1.97 17.01 -19.99
N GLY A 178 3.30 17.17 -20.04
CA GLY A 178 4.21 16.09 -20.45
C GLY A 178 4.06 14.85 -19.56
N LYS A 179 3.86 15.01 -18.25
CA LYS A 179 3.60 13.88 -17.33
C LYS A 179 2.27 13.17 -17.58
N ILE A 180 1.25 13.85 -18.11
CA ILE A 180 -0.01 13.22 -18.51
C ILE A 180 0.22 12.40 -19.77
N TYR A 181 0.91 12.96 -20.76
CA TYR A 181 1.30 12.25 -21.97
C TYR A 181 2.16 11.01 -21.67
N GLU A 182 3.20 11.15 -20.85
CA GLU A 182 4.01 10.02 -20.34
C GLU A 182 3.15 8.94 -19.67
N ARG A 183 2.09 9.33 -18.96
CA ARG A 183 1.19 8.40 -18.26
C ARG A 183 0.32 7.62 -19.23
N MET A 184 -0.17 8.25 -20.28
CA MET A 184 -0.94 7.58 -21.33
C MET A 184 -0.09 6.49 -21.99
N VAL A 185 1.14 6.84 -22.39
CA VAL A 185 2.12 5.90 -22.95
C VAL A 185 2.48 4.80 -21.94
N LYS A 186 2.76 5.17 -20.68
CA LYS A 186 3.04 4.20 -19.61
C LYS A 186 1.93 3.18 -19.42
N ASN A 187 0.66 3.57 -19.46
CA ASN A 187 -0.45 2.65 -19.31
C ASN A 187 -0.47 1.60 -20.42
N ARG A 188 -0.09 1.98 -21.64
CA ARG A 188 0.02 1.06 -22.78
C ARG A 188 1.20 0.11 -22.68
N LEU A 189 2.34 0.65 -22.27
CA LEU A 189 3.53 -0.15 -22.03
C LEU A 189 3.32 -1.16 -20.89
N GLU A 190 2.71 -0.76 -19.76
CA GLU A 190 2.37 -1.69 -18.68
C GLU A 190 1.50 -2.85 -19.16
N PHE A 191 0.49 -2.58 -20.00
CA PHE A 191 -0.35 -3.63 -20.58
C PHE A 191 0.47 -4.64 -21.40
N PHE A 192 1.37 -4.18 -22.27
CA PHE A 192 2.25 -5.06 -23.05
C PHE A 192 3.13 -5.93 -22.13
N LEU A 193 3.76 -5.31 -21.14
CA LEU A 193 4.67 -6.00 -20.23
C LEU A 193 3.97 -7.06 -19.38
N ASP A 194 2.76 -6.76 -18.92
CA ASP A 194 1.94 -7.70 -18.15
C ASP A 194 1.41 -8.83 -19.06
N LYS A 195 0.98 -8.53 -20.29
CA LYS A 195 0.49 -9.54 -21.26
C LYS A 195 1.57 -10.54 -21.68
N HIS A 196 2.81 -10.07 -21.87
CA HIS A 196 3.93 -10.90 -22.33
C HIS A 196 4.84 -11.41 -21.20
N ASN A 197 4.50 -11.16 -19.92
CA ASN A 197 5.31 -11.56 -18.75
C ASN A 197 6.79 -11.13 -18.82
N VAL A 198 7.06 -9.97 -19.41
CA VAL A 198 8.44 -9.50 -19.71
C VAL A 198 9.28 -9.28 -18.45
N ILE A 199 8.68 -8.72 -17.39
CA ILE A 199 9.42 -8.39 -16.17
C ILE A 199 9.48 -9.63 -15.25
N PRO A 200 10.70 -10.11 -14.91
CA PRO A 200 10.87 -11.32 -14.11
C PRO A 200 10.26 -11.21 -12.72
N LEU A 201 9.91 -12.36 -12.13
CA LEU A 201 9.23 -12.44 -10.83
C LEU A 201 10.08 -11.89 -9.67
N PHE A 202 11.40 -11.98 -9.76
CA PHE A 202 12.32 -11.46 -8.76
C PHE A 202 12.51 -9.93 -8.84
N GLN A 203 11.93 -9.24 -9.83
CA GLN A 203 11.88 -7.78 -9.91
C GLN A 203 10.53 -7.29 -9.38
N ALA A 204 10.51 -6.73 -8.17
CA ALA A 204 9.31 -6.15 -7.55
C ALA A 204 9.27 -4.61 -7.60
N GLY A 205 10.37 -3.97 -8.02
CA GLY A 205 10.45 -2.52 -8.11
C GLY A 205 9.41 -1.93 -9.05
N PHE A 206 8.64 -0.95 -8.57
CA PHE A 206 7.65 -0.19 -9.35
C PHE A 206 6.52 -1.00 -10.01
N ARG A 207 6.31 -2.26 -9.62
CA ARG A 207 5.23 -3.10 -10.14
C ARG A 207 3.97 -3.03 -9.28
N LYS A 208 2.82 -3.12 -9.93
CA LYS A 208 1.52 -3.25 -9.26
C LYS A 208 1.45 -4.60 -8.53
N GLY A 209 0.79 -4.63 -7.37
CA GLY A 209 0.62 -5.86 -6.57
C GLY A 209 1.85 -6.35 -5.80
N ARG A 210 3.06 -5.98 -6.25
CA ARG A 210 4.34 -6.37 -5.65
C ARG A 210 4.76 -5.50 -4.47
N ASN A 211 5.61 -6.03 -3.60
CA ASN A 211 6.13 -5.28 -2.46
C ASN A 211 7.57 -5.63 -2.09
N CYS A 212 8.25 -4.67 -1.46
CA CYS A 212 9.64 -4.85 -1.01
C CYS A 212 9.81 -5.95 0.07
N MET A 213 8.81 -6.19 0.91
CA MET A 213 8.89 -7.19 1.98
C MET A 213 8.89 -8.63 1.46
N GLU A 214 8.38 -8.90 0.26
CA GLU A 214 8.54 -10.21 -0.40
C GLU A 214 10.01 -10.64 -0.42
N HIS A 215 10.90 -9.74 -0.80
CA HIS A 215 12.33 -10.04 -0.90
C HIS A 215 13.01 -10.18 0.46
N VAL A 216 12.67 -9.31 1.42
CA VAL A 216 13.24 -9.38 2.77
C VAL A 216 12.81 -10.67 3.46
N VAL A 217 11.52 -11.03 3.38
CA VAL A 217 10.99 -12.27 3.94
C VAL A 217 11.64 -13.49 3.28
N ARG A 218 11.77 -13.54 1.95
CA ARG A 218 12.47 -14.63 1.23
C ARG A 218 13.90 -14.86 1.72
N LEU A 219 14.72 -13.81 1.73
CA LEU A 219 16.11 -13.91 2.17
C LEU A 219 16.19 -14.38 3.62
N THR A 220 15.37 -13.78 4.50
CA THR A 220 15.39 -14.12 5.93
C THR A 220 14.87 -15.53 6.18
N ALA A 221 13.90 -16.04 5.41
CA ALA A 221 13.45 -17.42 5.47
C ALA A 221 14.57 -18.39 5.07
N HIS A 222 15.26 -18.15 3.94
CA HIS A 222 16.41 -18.96 3.51
C HIS A 222 17.56 -18.93 4.54
N ALA A 223 17.84 -17.75 5.11
CA ALA A 223 18.87 -17.59 6.13
C ALA A 223 18.50 -18.33 7.43
N LYS A 224 17.23 -18.24 7.87
CA LYS A 224 16.71 -18.99 9.04
C LYS A 224 16.86 -20.48 8.83
N ARG A 225 16.44 -21.00 7.67
CA ARG A 225 16.60 -22.42 7.29
C ARG A 225 18.04 -22.88 7.39
N ALA A 226 18.97 -22.13 6.80
CA ALA A 226 20.39 -22.46 6.84
C ALA A 226 20.89 -22.51 8.29
N LEU A 227 20.55 -21.51 9.11
CA LEU A 227 20.96 -21.44 10.51
C LEU A 227 20.40 -22.60 11.35
N THR A 228 19.11 -22.95 11.20
CA THR A 228 18.49 -24.06 11.94
C THR A 228 19.12 -25.40 11.59
N ARG A 229 19.55 -25.58 10.32
CA ARG A 229 20.25 -26.79 9.86
C ARG A 229 21.76 -26.79 10.12
N ASN A 230 22.29 -25.78 10.81
CA ASN A 230 23.74 -25.57 11.01
C ASN A 230 24.54 -25.54 9.68
N ARG A 231 23.91 -24.97 8.65
CA ARG A 231 24.40 -24.76 7.30
C ARG A 231 24.84 -23.31 7.10
N ILE A 232 25.26 -22.98 5.89
CA ILE A 232 25.79 -21.67 5.51
C ILE A 232 24.89 -21.08 4.42
N LEU A 233 24.59 -19.79 4.53
CA LEU A 233 24.04 -18.98 3.45
C LEU A 233 24.94 -17.77 3.22
N MET A 234 25.29 -17.52 1.96
CA MET A 234 26.03 -16.32 1.53
C MET A 234 25.06 -15.37 0.84
N ALA A 235 25.13 -14.08 1.17
CA ALA A 235 24.28 -13.05 0.57
C ALA A 235 25.07 -11.77 0.29
N THR A 236 24.94 -11.25 -0.93
CA THR A 236 25.59 -10.00 -1.37
C THR A 236 24.53 -8.99 -1.76
N PHE A 237 24.65 -7.78 -1.21
CA PHE A 237 23.80 -6.64 -1.51
C PHE A 237 24.61 -5.63 -2.30
N PHE A 238 24.19 -5.34 -3.52
CA PHE A 238 24.90 -4.47 -4.45
C PHE A 238 24.26 -3.08 -4.47
N ASP A 239 25.10 -2.05 -4.62
CA ASP A 239 24.67 -0.66 -4.86
C ASP A 239 25.12 -0.26 -6.26
N ILE A 240 24.16 0.03 -7.14
CA ILE A 240 24.45 0.53 -8.49
C ILE A 240 24.79 2.01 -8.39
N ARG A 241 25.96 2.40 -8.89
CA ARG A 241 26.41 3.79 -8.86
C ARG A 241 25.52 4.65 -9.76
N ARG A 242 24.76 5.55 -9.13
CA ARG A 242 23.96 6.59 -9.80
C ARG A 242 23.02 6.02 -10.88
N ALA A 243 22.36 4.91 -10.56
CA ALA A 243 21.66 4.04 -11.51
C ALA A 243 20.71 4.76 -12.49
N PHE A 244 19.87 5.68 -12.01
CA PHE A 244 18.95 6.42 -12.89
C PHE A 244 19.67 7.42 -13.79
N ASP A 245 20.79 7.99 -13.33
CA ASP A 245 21.51 9.06 -14.03
C ASP A 245 22.45 8.51 -15.12
N THR A 246 22.69 7.19 -15.13
CA THR A 246 23.66 6.51 -16.01
C THR A 246 23.04 5.53 -17.01
N VAL A 247 21.71 5.43 -17.07
CA VAL A 247 21.00 4.58 -18.05
C VAL A 247 21.47 4.90 -19.46
N TRP A 248 21.96 3.88 -20.17
CA TRP A 248 22.45 4.01 -21.53
C TRP A 248 21.30 3.92 -22.54
N HIS A 249 21.02 5.03 -23.22
CA HIS A 249 19.86 5.18 -24.11
C HIS A 249 19.86 4.20 -25.28
N GLY A 250 20.98 4.10 -26.03
CA GLY A 250 21.08 3.21 -27.18
C GLY A 250 20.81 1.74 -26.81
N LYS A 251 21.42 1.26 -25.72
CA LYS A 251 21.21 -0.11 -25.24
C LYS A 251 19.79 -0.36 -24.74
N LEU A 252 19.16 0.64 -24.11
CA LEU A 252 17.74 0.55 -23.73
C LEU A 252 16.85 0.40 -24.97
N LEU A 253 17.05 1.22 -26.01
CA LEU A 253 16.27 1.14 -27.25
C LEU A 253 16.46 -0.20 -27.97
N ASP A 254 17.69 -0.72 -28.05
CA ASP A 254 18.00 -2.05 -28.60
C ASP A 254 17.26 -3.17 -27.84
N LYS A 255 17.21 -3.10 -26.50
CA LYS A 255 16.45 -4.05 -25.69
C LYS A 255 14.94 -3.98 -25.93
N LEU A 256 14.39 -2.77 -26.07
CA LEU A 256 12.97 -2.60 -26.37
C LEU A 256 12.63 -3.17 -27.76
N ALA A 257 13.47 -2.91 -28.75
CA ALA A 257 13.33 -3.50 -30.09
C ALA A 257 13.37 -5.03 -30.06
N LYS A 258 14.31 -5.63 -29.31
CA LYS A 258 14.41 -7.09 -29.14
C LYS A 258 13.22 -7.72 -28.40
N LEU A 259 12.51 -6.95 -27.59
CA LEU A 259 11.24 -7.36 -26.97
C LEU A 259 10.06 -7.35 -27.96
N GLY A 260 10.28 -6.91 -29.21
CA GLY A 260 9.24 -6.78 -30.23
C GLY A 260 8.50 -5.45 -30.18
N LEU A 261 8.99 -4.44 -29.45
CA LEU A 261 8.41 -3.09 -29.49
C LEU A 261 8.92 -2.35 -30.73
N SER A 262 7.99 -1.82 -31.52
CA SER A 262 8.25 -1.07 -32.75
C SER A 262 7.20 0.04 -32.93
N GLY A 263 7.37 0.89 -33.95
CA GLY A 263 6.39 1.93 -34.26
C GLY A 263 6.35 3.08 -33.24
N ARG A 264 5.15 3.63 -33.01
CA ARG A 264 4.94 4.84 -32.19
C ARG A 264 5.45 4.73 -30.75
N ILE A 265 5.30 3.58 -30.10
CA ILE A 265 5.78 3.38 -28.73
C ILE A 265 7.30 3.49 -28.62
N LEU A 266 8.04 2.94 -29.58
CA LEU A 266 9.50 2.99 -29.61
C LEU A 266 9.97 4.41 -29.98
N GLY A 267 9.30 5.04 -30.97
CA GLY A 267 9.55 6.43 -31.35
C GLY A 267 9.35 7.41 -30.19
N PHE A 268 8.29 7.23 -29.40
CA PHE A 268 8.07 8.02 -28.18
C PHE A 268 9.24 7.87 -27.19
N VAL A 269 9.70 6.64 -26.91
CA VAL A 269 10.81 6.43 -25.96
C VAL A 269 12.10 7.07 -26.47
N GLN A 270 12.37 6.95 -27.78
CA GLN A 270 13.52 7.58 -28.42
C GLN A 270 13.49 9.11 -28.25
N GLU A 271 12.38 9.76 -28.61
CA GLU A 271 12.26 11.22 -28.46
C GLU A 271 12.19 11.69 -27.01
N PHE A 272 11.69 10.85 -26.09
CA PHE A 272 11.67 11.15 -24.67
C PHE A 272 13.07 11.22 -24.05
N LEU A 273 14.00 10.43 -24.56
CA LEU A 273 15.38 10.35 -24.09
C LEU A 273 16.31 11.36 -24.78
N ARG A 274 15.95 11.78 -26.00
CA ARG A 274 16.72 12.68 -26.86
C ARG A 274 16.81 14.12 -26.33
N ASP A 275 17.95 14.78 -26.58
CA ASP A 275 18.18 16.24 -26.45
C ASP A 275 17.64 16.86 -25.15
N ARG A 276 17.84 16.15 -24.03
CA ARG A 276 17.35 16.57 -22.72
C ARG A 276 18.27 17.60 -22.08
N THR A 277 17.67 18.47 -21.28
CA THR A 277 18.40 19.48 -20.52
C THR A 277 17.94 19.53 -19.07
N LEU A 278 18.82 19.96 -18.18
CA LEU A 278 18.52 20.19 -16.77
C LEU A 278 19.02 21.56 -16.30
N ALA A 279 18.26 22.18 -15.40
CA ALA A 279 18.66 23.35 -14.65
C ALA A 279 18.36 23.15 -13.16
N VAL A 280 19.25 23.54 -12.25
CA VAL A 280 19.06 23.33 -10.80
C VAL A 280 18.51 24.58 -10.14
N ARG A 281 17.54 24.41 -9.23
CA ARG A 281 16.98 25.49 -8.43
C ARG A 281 17.37 25.39 -6.95
N VAL A 282 17.93 26.47 -6.43
CA VAL A 282 18.25 26.66 -5.00
C VAL A 282 17.60 27.94 -4.50
N GLY A 283 16.61 27.82 -3.62
CA GLY A 283 15.77 28.96 -3.21
C GLY A 283 15.00 29.54 -4.40
N GLN A 284 15.28 30.81 -4.72
CA GLN A 284 14.72 31.53 -5.88
C GLN A 284 15.68 31.59 -7.07
N SER A 285 16.92 31.14 -6.92
CA SER A 285 17.93 31.17 -7.98
C SER A 285 17.90 29.88 -8.80
N VAL A 286 18.05 30.00 -10.11
CA VAL A 286 18.10 28.88 -11.07
C VAL A 286 19.42 28.97 -11.82
N SER A 287 20.09 27.84 -12.02
CA SER A 287 21.33 27.76 -12.81
C SER A 287 21.07 27.93 -14.31
N LYS A 288 22.15 28.03 -15.08
CA LYS A 288 22.13 27.77 -16.53
C LYS A 288 21.64 26.35 -16.81
N SER A 289 21.09 26.18 -18.02
CA SER A 289 20.67 24.89 -18.54
C SER A 289 21.87 24.12 -19.05
N HIS A 290 21.92 22.82 -18.77
CA HIS A 290 22.96 21.90 -19.21
C HIS A 290 22.34 20.73 -19.96
N SER A 291 22.93 20.34 -21.09
CA SER A 291 22.54 19.13 -21.82
C SER A 291 22.96 17.86 -21.09
N ILE A 292 22.20 16.79 -21.29
CA ILE A 292 22.51 15.44 -20.85
C ILE A 292 22.23 14.44 -21.97
N ASP A 293 23.06 13.41 -22.07
CA ASP A 293 22.98 12.36 -23.11
C ASP A 293 22.79 10.94 -22.52
N MET A 294 22.73 10.84 -21.18
CA MET A 294 22.49 9.60 -20.44
C MET A 294 21.44 9.79 -19.35
N GLY A 295 20.91 8.65 -18.89
CA GLY A 295 20.04 8.59 -17.74
C GLY A 295 18.58 8.86 -18.06
N VAL A 296 17.74 8.66 -17.06
CA VAL A 296 16.31 8.94 -17.10
C VAL A 296 15.93 9.90 -15.97
N PRO A 297 15.05 10.87 -16.20
CA PRO A 297 14.76 11.92 -15.23
C PRO A 297 14.10 11.37 -13.95
N GLN A 298 14.78 11.52 -12.81
CA GLN A 298 14.27 11.12 -11.49
C GLN A 298 13.04 11.97 -11.08
N GLY A 299 11.84 11.46 -11.34
CA GLY A 299 10.58 12.19 -11.10
C GLY A 299 9.61 12.19 -12.29
N SER A 300 10.06 11.66 -13.43
CA SER A 300 9.20 11.27 -14.56
C SER A 300 8.29 10.10 -14.19
N ILE A 301 7.18 10.00 -14.93
CA ILE A 301 6.17 8.95 -14.77
C ILE A 301 6.65 7.63 -15.39
N ILE A 302 7.28 7.67 -16.58
CA ILE A 302 7.69 6.47 -17.32
C ILE A 302 9.11 5.97 -16.94
N ALA A 303 9.98 6.86 -16.47
CA ALA A 303 11.37 6.54 -16.11
C ALA A 303 11.57 5.27 -15.24
N PRO A 304 10.74 4.98 -14.21
CA PRO A 304 10.90 3.77 -13.41
C PRO A 304 10.68 2.47 -14.20
N ILE A 305 9.77 2.46 -15.18
CA ILE A 305 9.53 1.29 -16.03
C ILE A 305 10.68 1.10 -17.01
N LEU A 306 11.17 2.18 -17.62
CA LEU A 306 12.33 2.12 -18.51
C LEU A 306 13.58 1.58 -17.78
N PHE A 307 13.79 1.99 -16.53
CA PHE A 307 14.85 1.45 -15.71
C PHE A 307 14.68 -0.05 -15.44
N SER A 308 13.46 -0.50 -15.08
CA SER A 308 13.18 -1.93 -14.90
C SER A 308 13.41 -2.73 -16.20
N LEU A 309 13.07 -2.17 -17.36
CA LEU A 309 13.31 -2.78 -18.67
C LEU A 309 14.80 -2.87 -19.01
N MET A 310 15.62 -1.94 -18.54
CA MET A 310 17.07 -2.05 -18.70
C MET A 310 17.65 -3.33 -18.05
N LEU A 311 17.01 -3.83 -16.99
CA LEU A 311 17.45 -4.99 -16.22
C LEU A 311 16.55 -6.23 -16.39
N HIS A 312 15.62 -6.26 -17.33
CA HIS A 312 14.60 -7.33 -17.42
C HIS A 312 15.17 -8.73 -17.72
N ASP A 313 16.24 -8.80 -18.49
CA ASP A 313 16.93 -9.99 -19.00
C ASP A 313 18.03 -10.51 -18.06
N ILE A 314 18.25 -9.89 -16.89
CA ILE A 314 19.27 -10.34 -15.92
C ILE A 314 19.05 -11.79 -15.43
N GLY A 315 17.81 -12.30 -15.52
CA GLY A 315 17.51 -13.70 -15.20
C GLY A 315 18.12 -14.70 -16.18
N GLN A 316 18.47 -14.26 -17.39
CA GLN A 316 18.98 -15.13 -18.46
C GLN A 316 20.48 -15.45 -18.34
N ILE A 317 21.19 -14.84 -17.37
CA ILE A 317 22.65 -15.04 -17.20
C ILE A 317 23.04 -16.41 -16.62
N GLY A 318 22.06 -17.28 -16.32
CA GLY A 318 22.31 -18.65 -15.84
C GLY A 318 22.96 -18.68 -14.45
N LEU A 319 22.30 -18.08 -13.45
CA LEU A 319 22.75 -18.15 -12.06
C LEU A 319 22.41 -19.53 -11.46
N GLU A 320 23.43 -20.25 -11.02
CA GLU A 320 23.27 -21.62 -10.50
C GLU A 320 23.02 -21.62 -8.99
N GLY A 321 21.99 -22.32 -8.53
CA GLY A 321 21.74 -22.62 -7.11
C GLY A 321 21.47 -21.40 -6.20
N GLY A 322 21.34 -20.21 -6.78
CA GLY A 322 21.15 -18.95 -6.07
C GLY A 322 19.80 -18.30 -6.34
N THR A 323 19.42 -17.36 -5.48
CA THR A 323 18.22 -16.54 -5.59
C THR A 323 18.62 -15.09 -5.73
N MET A 324 17.93 -14.37 -6.62
CA MET A 324 18.14 -12.94 -6.85
C MET A 324 16.93 -12.14 -6.39
N SER A 325 17.16 -10.87 -6.04
CA SER A 325 16.14 -9.88 -5.77
C SER A 325 16.52 -8.57 -6.42
N LEU A 326 15.57 -8.00 -7.15
CA LEU A 326 15.67 -6.67 -7.70
C LEU A 326 14.50 -5.81 -7.19
N TYR A 327 14.84 -4.63 -6.71
CA TYR A 327 13.86 -3.62 -6.37
C TYR A 327 14.42 -2.25 -6.74
N ALA A 328 14.06 -1.74 -7.92
CA ALA A 328 14.71 -0.56 -8.47
C ALA A 328 16.25 -0.76 -8.52
N ASP A 329 17.01 0.15 -7.92
CA ASP A 329 18.48 0.12 -7.83
C ASP A 329 19.03 -0.84 -6.76
N ASP A 330 18.19 -1.35 -5.85
CA ASP A 330 18.60 -2.35 -4.86
C ASP A 330 18.64 -3.75 -5.49
N LEU A 331 19.85 -4.29 -5.70
CA LEU A 331 20.10 -5.66 -6.15
C LEU A 331 20.65 -6.50 -5.00
N ALA A 332 20.11 -7.70 -4.80
CA ALA A 332 20.66 -8.68 -3.88
C ALA A 332 20.70 -10.07 -4.50
N PHE A 333 21.73 -10.84 -4.15
CA PHE A 333 21.89 -12.24 -4.54
C PHE A 333 22.25 -13.06 -3.30
N TRP A 334 21.70 -14.26 -3.16
CA TRP A 334 22.07 -15.18 -2.10
C TRP A 334 22.03 -16.64 -2.53
N MET A 335 22.86 -17.46 -1.90
CA MET A 335 23.03 -18.86 -2.25
C MET A 335 23.32 -19.71 -1.01
N GLU A 336 22.70 -20.88 -0.93
CA GLU A 336 23.02 -21.92 0.03
C GLU A 336 23.96 -22.93 -0.67
N PRO A 337 25.24 -23.06 -0.26
CA PRO A 337 26.16 -23.98 -0.93
C PRO A 337 25.76 -25.44 -0.70
N VAL A 338 26.01 -26.32 -1.69
CA VAL A 338 25.65 -27.75 -1.59
C VAL A 338 26.49 -28.50 -0.55
N ARG A 339 27.80 -28.19 -0.45
CA ARG A 339 28.75 -28.89 0.43
C ARG A 339 29.31 -27.95 1.50
N HIS A 340 28.63 -27.84 2.64
CA HIS A 340 28.94 -26.83 3.67
C HIS A 340 30.31 -26.93 4.38
N HIS A 341 31.06 -28.02 4.19
CA HIS A 341 32.40 -28.18 4.78
C HIS A 341 33.53 -27.70 3.85
N MET A 342 33.26 -27.48 2.56
CA MET A 342 34.25 -27.07 1.57
C MET A 342 34.28 -25.53 1.42
N THR A 343 34.80 -24.82 2.42
CA THR A 343 34.81 -23.35 2.49
C THR A 343 35.32 -22.69 1.21
N GLU A 344 36.49 -23.11 0.74
CA GLU A 344 37.16 -22.56 -0.44
C GLU A 344 36.33 -22.73 -1.73
N GLN A 345 35.88 -23.96 -1.98
CA GLN A 345 35.10 -24.28 -3.17
C GLN A 345 33.75 -23.56 -3.17
N ASN A 346 33.10 -23.45 -2.00
CA ASN A 346 31.86 -22.69 -1.87
C ASN A 346 32.08 -21.21 -2.18
N ARG A 347 33.18 -20.64 -1.69
CA ARG A 347 33.55 -19.25 -1.97
C ARG A 347 33.80 -19.05 -3.47
N LEU A 348 34.55 -19.93 -4.12
CA LEU A 348 34.83 -19.85 -5.56
C LEU A 348 33.56 -19.98 -6.41
N LYS A 349 32.67 -20.92 -6.07
CA LYS A 349 31.36 -21.08 -6.75
C LYS A 349 30.50 -19.83 -6.61
N TYR A 350 30.48 -19.24 -5.42
CA TYR A 350 29.72 -18.02 -5.17
C TYR A 350 30.34 -16.81 -5.89
N GLN A 351 31.67 -16.69 -5.87
CA GLN A 351 32.42 -15.66 -6.59
C GLN A 351 32.12 -15.70 -8.10
N ALA A 352 32.11 -16.89 -8.71
CA ALA A 352 31.77 -17.06 -10.12
C ALA A 352 30.38 -16.50 -10.46
N GLN A 353 29.39 -16.61 -9.56
CA GLN A 353 28.08 -15.98 -9.77
C GLN A 353 28.14 -14.46 -9.62
N ILE A 354 28.92 -13.94 -8.67
CA ILE A 354 29.13 -12.50 -8.51
C ILE A 354 29.81 -11.91 -9.76
N ASP A 355 30.77 -12.61 -10.35
CA ASP A 355 31.46 -12.20 -11.57
C ASP A 355 30.51 -12.18 -12.78
N LYS A 356 29.62 -13.18 -12.91
CA LYS A 356 28.55 -13.17 -13.93
C LYS A 356 27.65 -11.93 -13.78
N ILE A 357 27.24 -11.60 -12.56
CA ILE A 357 26.41 -10.41 -12.26
C ILE A 357 27.17 -9.12 -12.61
N ALA A 358 28.44 -9.00 -12.19
CA ALA A 358 29.25 -7.83 -12.45
C ALA A 358 29.48 -7.62 -13.96
N LYS A 359 29.78 -8.70 -14.69
CA LYS A 359 29.92 -8.69 -16.16
C LYS A 359 28.63 -8.24 -16.85
N TYR A 360 27.48 -8.76 -16.42
CA TYR A 360 26.18 -8.35 -16.94
C TYR A 360 25.90 -6.87 -16.69
N MET A 361 26.18 -6.38 -15.49
CA MET A 361 25.96 -4.96 -15.16
C MET A 361 26.82 -4.05 -16.03
N LEU A 362 28.09 -4.40 -16.21
CA LEU A 362 29.01 -3.64 -17.06
C LEU A 362 28.57 -3.64 -18.53
N ALA A 363 28.14 -4.79 -19.07
CA ALA A 363 27.63 -4.90 -20.44
C ALA A 363 26.36 -4.05 -20.69
N ASN A 364 25.64 -3.72 -19.63
CA ASN A 364 24.47 -2.84 -19.64
C ASN A 364 24.79 -1.39 -19.26
N GLY A 365 26.07 -1.04 -19.13
CA GLY A 365 26.51 0.33 -18.83
C GLY A 365 26.36 0.73 -17.36
N PHE A 366 26.15 -0.22 -16.44
CA PHE A 366 26.07 0.02 -15.00
C PHE A 366 27.35 -0.36 -14.27
N GLU A 367 27.74 0.45 -13.30
CA GLU A 367 28.88 0.19 -12.42
C GLU A 367 28.42 -0.15 -11.00
N LEU A 368 28.92 -1.26 -10.45
CA LEU A 368 28.66 -1.68 -9.08
C LEU A 368 29.66 -1.02 -8.12
N SER A 369 29.16 -0.45 -7.02
CA SER A 369 29.99 0.21 -6.02
C SER A 369 30.59 -0.80 -5.04
N HIS A 370 31.89 -1.11 -5.16
CA HIS A 370 32.56 -2.00 -4.20
C HIS A 370 32.46 -1.49 -2.75
N GLU A 371 32.62 -0.18 -2.49
CA GLU A 371 32.60 0.40 -1.13
C GLU A 371 31.27 0.26 -0.39
N LYS A 372 30.17 0.19 -1.14
CA LYS A 372 28.81 0.13 -0.59
C LYS A 372 28.20 -1.26 -0.71
N THR A 373 28.83 -2.13 -1.49
CA THR A 373 28.41 -3.52 -1.60
C THR A 373 28.68 -4.20 -0.27
N VAL A 374 27.66 -4.85 0.28
CA VAL A 374 27.75 -5.53 1.58
C VAL A 374 27.65 -7.03 1.35
N PHE A 375 28.58 -7.78 1.93
CA PHE A 375 28.57 -9.24 1.92
C PHE A 375 28.22 -9.76 3.32
N LEU A 376 27.21 -10.63 3.44
CA LEU A 376 26.82 -11.31 4.68
C LEU A 376 27.00 -12.82 4.55
N VAL A 377 27.46 -13.44 5.64
CA VAL A 377 27.58 -14.89 5.77
C VAL A 377 26.79 -15.35 6.98
N PHE A 378 25.67 -16.02 6.76
CA PHE A 378 24.85 -16.61 7.82
C PHE A 378 25.38 -18.00 8.16
N THR A 379 25.85 -18.18 9.39
CA THR A 379 26.31 -19.48 9.91
C THR A 379 26.35 -19.46 11.44
N ARG A 380 26.09 -20.60 12.08
CA ARG A 380 26.31 -20.82 13.52
C ARG A 380 27.72 -21.32 13.84
N ARG A 381 28.50 -21.70 12.82
CA ARG A 381 29.87 -22.21 12.97
C ARG A 381 30.80 -21.06 13.31
N ARG A 382 31.43 -21.13 14.50
CA ARG A 382 32.37 -20.11 14.99
C ARG A 382 33.62 -20.06 14.09
N GLY A 383 34.21 -18.87 13.93
CA GLY A 383 35.43 -18.64 13.14
C GLY A 383 35.27 -18.70 11.61
N LEU A 384 34.27 -19.44 11.11
CA LEU A 384 34.11 -19.69 9.68
C LEU A 384 33.80 -18.43 8.85
N LYS A 385 33.12 -17.45 9.45
CA LYS A 385 32.77 -16.19 8.77
C LYS A 385 34.01 -15.46 8.24
N ALA A 386 35.10 -15.43 9.01
CA ALA A 386 36.32 -14.71 8.65
C ALA A 386 37.08 -15.34 7.47
N GLN A 387 36.78 -16.60 7.13
CA GLN A 387 37.42 -17.33 6.03
C GLN A 387 36.81 -17.02 4.66
N TYR A 388 35.63 -16.40 4.62
CA TYR A 388 35.00 -15.99 3.37
C TYR A 388 35.42 -14.57 3.00
N HIS A 389 35.74 -14.36 1.73
CA HIS A 389 35.93 -13.05 1.13
C HIS A 389 35.47 -13.09 -0.33
N LEU A 390 35.07 -11.96 -0.88
CA LEU A 390 34.76 -11.83 -2.29
C LEU A 390 35.66 -10.79 -2.92
N THR A 391 35.70 -10.77 -4.25
CA THR A 391 36.34 -9.74 -5.05
C THR A 391 35.30 -9.09 -5.95
N LEU A 392 35.30 -7.77 -6.06
CA LEU A 392 34.47 -7.04 -7.00
C LEU A 392 35.32 -5.93 -7.60
N ASN A 393 35.43 -5.90 -8.93
CA ASN A 393 36.30 -4.96 -9.66
C ASN A 393 37.75 -4.99 -9.15
N GLY A 394 38.28 -6.17 -8.83
CA GLY A 394 39.63 -6.35 -8.27
C GLY A 394 39.78 -5.99 -6.79
N MET A 395 38.75 -5.43 -6.14
CA MET A 395 38.78 -5.04 -4.73
C MET A 395 38.15 -6.10 -3.82
N GLN A 396 38.78 -6.38 -2.68
CA GLN A 396 38.28 -7.38 -1.73
C GLN A 396 37.09 -6.85 -0.91
N ILE A 397 36.02 -7.64 -0.83
CA ILE A 397 34.84 -7.40 0.02
C ILE A 397 34.85 -8.42 1.15
N LYS A 398 35.02 -7.93 2.38
CA LYS A 398 34.98 -8.73 3.60
C LYS A 398 33.54 -8.91 4.13
N PRO A 399 33.23 -10.01 4.81
CA PRO A 399 31.93 -10.21 5.45
C PRO A 399 31.64 -9.14 6.50
N SER A 400 30.46 -8.54 6.41
CA SER A 400 29.90 -7.65 7.42
C SER A 400 29.07 -8.44 8.43
N LYS A 401 28.82 -7.84 9.60
CA LYS A 401 27.86 -8.36 10.59
C LYS A 401 26.42 -8.00 10.26
N THR A 402 26.21 -6.84 9.63
CA THR A 402 24.87 -6.36 9.27
C THR A 402 24.82 -5.72 7.89
N ALA A 403 23.66 -5.83 7.25
CA ALA A 403 23.35 -5.18 5.98
C ALA A 403 21.99 -4.50 6.06
N LYS A 404 21.86 -3.33 5.43
CA LYS A 404 20.56 -2.67 5.28
C LYS A 404 19.98 -3.08 3.93
N PHE A 405 18.82 -3.71 3.94
CA PHE A 405 18.13 -4.18 2.75
C PHE A 405 16.66 -3.73 2.79
N LEU A 406 16.25 -2.95 1.79
CA LEU A 406 14.87 -2.45 1.63
C LEU A 406 14.27 -1.79 2.90
N GLY A 407 15.13 -1.11 3.66
CA GLY A 407 14.76 -0.40 4.89
C GLY A 407 14.84 -1.21 6.19
N VAL A 408 15.11 -2.52 6.10
CA VAL A 408 15.33 -3.41 7.26
C VAL A 408 16.83 -3.66 7.43
N THR A 409 17.30 -3.73 8.68
CA THR A 409 18.70 -4.06 8.97
C THR A 409 18.78 -5.52 9.36
N ILE A 410 19.37 -6.33 8.50
CA ILE A 410 19.51 -7.77 8.68
C ILE A 410 20.87 -8.02 9.32
N SER A 411 20.89 -8.78 10.40
CA SER A 411 22.12 -9.26 11.04
C SER A 411 22.43 -10.70 10.62
N ASP A 412 23.72 -11.04 10.57
CA ASP A 412 24.22 -12.37 10.22
C ASP A 412 23.81 -13.50 11.20
N ASP A 413 23.19 -13.13 12.32
CA ASP A 413 22.62 -13.99 13.36
C ASP A 413 21.08 -13.94 13.46
N LEU A 414 20.43 -13.03 12.73
CA LEU A 414 18.99 -12.75 12.76
C LEU A 414 18.40 -12.48 14.17
N ILE A 415 19.18 -11.86 15.06
CA ILE A 415 18.70 -11.45 16.41
C ILE A 415 17.94 -10.11 16.37
N TRP A 416 18.18 -9.27 15.34
CA TRP A 416 17.46 -8.00 15.09
C TRP A 416 17.71 -6.85 16.08
N GLN A 417 18.61 -7.00 17.05
CA GLN A 417 18.87 -5.97 18.08
C GLN A 417 19.22 -4.60 17.46
N GLN A 418 20.16 -4.55 16.51
CA GLN A 418 20.57 -3.31 15.86
C GLN A 418 19.44 -2.65 15.05
N HIS A 419 18.57 -3.46 14.42
CA HIS A 419 17.40 -2.96 13.70
C HIS A 419 16.41 -2.30 14.66
N ILE A 420 16.07 -2.99 15.75
CA ILE A 420 15.11 -2.52 16.75
C ILE A 420 15.61 -1.25 17.45
N ASP A 421 16.88 -1.15 17.79
CA ASP A 421 17.43 0.05 18.43
C ASP A 421 17.39 1.26 17.47
N SER A 422 17.75 1.06 16.19
CA SER A 422 17.62 2.10 15.16
C SER A 422 16.17 2.56 14.98
N LEU A 423 15.23 1.61 15.00
CA LEU A 423 13.80 1.86 14.86
C LEU A 423 13.26 2.67 16.04
N ILE A 424 13.63 2.29 17.26
CA ILE A 424 13.26 3.01 18.50
C ILE A 424 13.80 4.43 18.47
N LEU A 425 15.08 4.63 18.10
CA LEU A 425 15.68 5.97 18.00
C LEU A 425 14.90 6.87 17.02
N LYS A 426 14.50 6.33 15.87
CA LYS A 426 13.70 7.04 14.87
C LYS A 426 12.29 7.34 15.39
N ALA A 427 11.64 6.37 16.03
CA ALA A 427 10.28 6.51 16.55
C ALA A 427 10.20 7.45 17.77
N ARG A 428 11.23 7.49 18.63
CA ARG A 428 11.34 8.44 19.76
C ARG A 428 11.22 9.90 19.32
N ARG A 429 11.75 10.27 18.15
CA ARG A 429 11.56 11.63 17.59
C ARG A 429 10.08 11.97 17.38
N SER A 430 9.28 10.99 16.99
CA SER A 430 7.83 11.15 16.83
C SER A 430 7.10 11.18 18.17
N VAL A 431 7.56 10.42 19.15
CA VAL A 431 7.03 10.49 20.53
C VAL A 431 7.31 11.87 21.14
N ASN A 432 8.51 12.42 20.96
CA ASN A 432 8.85 13.75 21.45
C ASN A 432 7.99 14.83 20.79
N LEU A 433 7.67 14.68 19.51
CA LEU A 433 6.71 15.55 18.86
C LEU A 433 5.32 15.47 19.50
N ILE A 434 4.82 14.26 19.80
CA ILE A 434 3.55 14.08 20.50
C ILE A 434 3.59 14.74 21.89
N LYS A 435 4.71 14.62 22.61
CA LYS A 435 4.89 15.30 23.92
C LYS A 435 4.77 16.82 23.81
N VAL A 436 5.31 17.42 22.74
CA VAL A 436 5.24 18.88 22.51
C VAL A 436 3.84 19.33 22.07
N LEU A 437 3.12 18.47 21.35
CA LEU A 437 1.75 18.75 20.91
C LEU A 437 0.71 18.56 22.02
N LYS A 438 1.03 17.73 23.01
CA LYS A 438 0.26 17.63 24.25
C LYS A 438 0.34 18.99 24.96
N SER A 439 -0.80 19.63 25.18
CA SER A 439 -0.83 20.83 26.03
C SER A 439 -1.13 20.44 27.48
N GLN A 440 -0.87 21.35 28.42
CA GLN A 440 -1.24 21.18 29.84
C GLN A 440 -2.76 21.33 30.07
N THR A 441 -3.47 22.02 29.18
CA THR A 441 -4.92 22.31 29.29
C THR A 441 -5.80 21.40 28.42
N TRP A 442 -5.21 20.52 27.60
CA TRP A 442 -5.91 19.66 26.65
C TRP A 442 -5.76 18.19 27.04
N ALA A 443 -6.88 17.54 27.31
CA ALA A 443 -7.55 16.73 26.29
C ALA A 443 -6.64 15.98 25.30
N ALA A 444 -6.09 14.84 25.72
CA ALA A 444 -5.50 13.84 24.84
C ALA A 444 -6.54 13.27 23.84
N GLY A 445 -6.78 13.96 22.73
CA GLY A 445 -7.89 13.66 21.80
C GLY A 445 -7.62 12.54 20.80
N LYS A 446 -8.67 12.14 20.07
CA LYS A 446 -8.62 11.19 18.92
C LYS A 446 -7.52 11.57 17.93
N ALA A 447 -7.26 12.86 17.72
CA ALA A 447 -6.19 13.38 16.89
C ALA A 447 -4.78 12.92 17.30
N LEU A 448 -4.45 12.94 18.60
CA LEU A 448 -3.14 12.49 19.08
C LEU A 448 -2.98 10.97 18.93
N VAL A 449 -4.04 10.19 19.16
CA VAL A 449 -4.05 8.75 18.89
C VAL A 449 -3.84 8.48 17.40
N HIS A 450 -4.44 9.27 16.51
CA HIS A 450 -4.18 9.18 15.06
C HIS A 450 -2.72 9.53 14.72
N LEU A 451 -2.10 10.50 15.40
CA LEU A 451 -0.67 10.79 15.23
C LEU A 451 0.21 9.64 15.73
N VAL A 452 -0.14 8.97 16.83
CA VAL A 452 0.54 7.75 17.30
C VAL A 452 0.44 6.66 16.24
N LYS A 453 -0.76 6.38 15.72
CA LYS A 453 -0.96 5.40 14.64
C LYS A 453 -0.13 5.76 13.39
N ALA A 454 -0.17 7.02 12.96
CA ALA A 454 0.45 7.49 11.72
C ALA A 454 1.97 7.69 11.79
N LEU A 455 2.54 7.98 12.97
CA LEU A 455 3.97 8.29 13.13
C LEU A 455 4.74 7.26 13.97
N VAL A 456 4.10 6.60 14.94
CA VAL A 456 4.77 5.60 15.78
C VAL A 456 4.46 4.22 15.23
N ARG A 457 3.20 3.77 15.28
CA ARG A 457 2.80 2.42 14.84
C ARG A 457 3.20 2.13 13.40
N SER A 458 2.97 3.05 12.47
CA SER A 458 3.34 2.88 11.06
C SER A 458 4.84 2.62 10.83
N ARG A 459 5.71 3.15 11.70
CA ARG A 459 7.15 2.86 11.67
C ARG A 459 7.44 1.49 12.28
N LEU A 460 6.85 1.21 13.43
CA LEU A 460 7.07 -0.05 14.16
C LEU A 460 6.58 -1.28 13.40
N THR A 461 5.59 -1.09 12.54
CA THR A 461 4.95 -2.11 11.72
C THR A 461 5.59 -2.32 10.35
N TYR A 462 6.55 -1.49 9.94
CA TYR A 462 7.23 -1.64 8.66
C TYR A 462 8.24 -2.79 8.73
N GLY A 463 7.98 -3.86 7.95
CA GLY A 463 8.86 -5.02 7.82
C GLY A 463 8.81 -6.00 8.99
N GLN A 464 7.80 -5.90 9.85
CA GLN A 464 7.61 -6.84 10.96
C GLN A 464 7.47 -8.29 10.50
N GLU A 465 7.00 -8.51 9.27
CA GLU A 465 6.90 -9.83 8.64
C GLU A 465 8.25 -10.55 8.58
N ALA A 466 9.37 -9.79 8.52
CA ALA A 466 10.72 -10.36 8.50
C ALA A 466 11.26 -10.68 9.90
N TYR A 467 11.02 -9.80 10.87
CA TYR A 467 11.62 -9.83 12.21
C TYR A 467 10.66 -10.24 13.35
N PHE A 468 9.46 -10.76 13.04
CA PHE A 468 8.51 -11.20 14.07
C PHE A 468 9.12 -12.21 15.05
N SER A 469 9.94 -13.14 14.54
CA SER A 469 10.58 -14.20 15.34
C SER A 469 11.69 -13.69 16.28
N MET A 470 11.73 -12.38 16.57
CA MET A 470 12.67 -11.76 17.51
C MET A 470 12.39 -12.17 18.98
N PRO A 471 13.37 -12.05 19.89
CA PRO A 471 13.18 -12.41 21.30
C PRO A 471 12.12 -11.55 21.99
N GLN A 472 11.47 -12.09 23.02
CA GLN A 472 10.44 -11.36 23.80
C GLN A 472 10.99 -10.05 24.42
N SER A 473 12.28 -10.00 24.77
CA SER A 473 12.94 -8.79 25.25
C SER A 473 12.89 -7.64 24.23
N LEU A 474 13.00 -7.94 22.93
CA LEU A 474 12.87 -6.95 21.84
C LEU A 474 11.42 -6.54 21.61
N TRP A 475 10.47 -7.48 21.69
CA TRP A 475 9.04 -7.17 21.68
C TRP A 475 8.68 -6.17 22.79
N ASN A 476 9.13 -6.45 24.01
CA ASN A 476 8.93 -5.58 25.17
C ASN A 476 9.54 -4.17 24.97
N LYS A 477 10.64 -4.04 24.21
CA LYS A 477 11.21 -2.71 23.88
C LYS A 477 10.29 -1.92 22.95
N LEU A 478 9.73 -2.56 21.91
CA LEU A 478 8.82 -1.90 20.96
C LEU A 478 7.49 -1.52 21.61
N GLU A 479 6.88 -2.47 22.33
CA GLU A 479 5.59 -2.25 22.98
C GLU A 479 5.67 -1.16 24.05
N ARG A 480 6.74 -1.10 24.84
CA ARG A 480 6.96 -0.01 25.80
C ARG A 480 7.00 1.36 25.13
N LEU A 481 7.63 1.47 23.95
CA LEU A 481 7.69 2.72 23.21
C LEU A 481 6.30 3.14 22.69
N GLU A 482 5.56 2.20 22.11
CA GLU A 482 4.20 2.46 21.61
C GLU A 482 3.25 2.82 22.75
N LEU A 483 3.23 2.02 23.82
CA LEU A 483 2.42 2.28 25.01
C LEU A 483 2.77 3.61 25.66
N SER A 484 4.05 3.98 25.71
CA SER A 484 4.46 5.30 26.21
C SER A 484 3.82 6.42 25.36
N ALA A 485 3.88 6.31 24.03
CA ALA A 485 3.26 7.26 23.12
C ALA A 485 1.72 7.27 23.24
N LEU A 486 1.12 6.10 23.41
CA LEU A 486 -0.32 5.92 23.51
C LEU A 486 -0.88 6.49 24.81
N LYS A 487 -0.25 6.17 25.94
CA LYS A 487 -0.62 6.71 27.26
C LYS A 487 -0.48 8.24 27.29
N LEU A 488 0.58 8.76 26.67
CA LEU A 488 0.75 10.21 26.46
C LEU A 488 -0.40 10.80 25.62
N ALA A 489 -0.78 10.13 24.54
CA ALA A 489 -1.85 10.55 23.64
C ALA A 489 -3.26 10.37 24.21
N LEU A 490 -3.44 9.52 25.23
CA LEU A 490 -4.70 9.28 25.95
C LEU A 490 -4.82 10.11 27.25
N GLY A 491 -3.71 10.67 27.75
CA GLY A 491 -3.70 11.49 28.96
C GLY A 491 -3.79 10.68 30.26
N VAL A 492 -3.51 9.38 30.17
CA VAL A 492 -3.54 8.42 31.28
C VAL A 492 -2.15 8.31 31.93
N PRO A 493 -2.07 7.92 33.21
CA PRO A 493 -0.79 7.79 33.91
C PRO A 493 0.08 6.68 33.30
N LYS A 494 1.40 6.72 33.59
CA LYS A 494 2.35 5.69 33.15
C LYS A 494 1.96 4.29 33.65
N GLY A 495 1.40 4.20 34.86
CA GLY A 495 0.92 2.97 35.49
C GLY A 495 -0.40 2.42 34.98
N ALA A 496 -1.05 3.08 34.00
CA ALA A 496 -2.28 2.57 33.39
C ALA A 496 -2.09 1.14 32.84
N ILE A 497 -3.07 0.27 33.04
CA ILE A 497 -3.10 -1.09 32.54
C ILE A 497 -3.00 -1.07 31.01
N ASN A 498 -2.01 -1.79 30.46
CA ASN A 498 -1.66 -1.69 29.05
C ASN A 498 -2.79 -2.13 28.10
N CYS A 499 -3.50 -3.22 28.42
CA CYS A 499 -4.61 -3.70 27.58
C CYS A 499 -5.79 -2.73 27.57
N LEU A 500 -6.10 -2.10 28.70
CA LEU A 500 -7.15 -1.08 28.78
C LEU A 500 -6.75 0.21 28.04
N ALA A 501 -5.46 0.57 28.04
CA ALA A 501 -4.97 1.69 27.22
C ALA A 501 -5.11 1.41 25.71
N TYR A 502 -4.85 0.18 25.26
CA TYR A 502 -5.08 -0.23 23.87
C TYR A 502 -6.57 -0.17 23.51
N GLN A 503 -7.43 -0.67 24.38
CA GLN A 503 -8.88 -0.64 24.23
C GLN A 503 -9.43 0.80 24.13
N GLU A 504 -9.00 1.71 25.03
CA GLU A 504 -9.39 3.13 24.98
C GLU A 504 -8.93 3.85 23.69
N ALA A 505 -7.83 3.40 23.09
CA ALA A 505 -7.35 3.92 21.82
C ALA A 505 -8.02 3.30 20.58
N GLY A 506 -8.85 2.27 20.74
CA GLY A 506 -9.35 1.46 19.62
C GLY A 506 -8.18 0.87 18.82
N MET A 507 -7.26 0.21 19.52
CA MET A 507 -6.06 -0.42 18.99
C MET A 507 -5.92 -1.81 19.59
N ILE A 508 -5.47 -2.78 18.79
CA ILE A 508 -4.96 -4.07 19.30
C ILE A 508 -3.48 -3.91 19.69
N PRO A 509 -2.93 -4.76 20.58
CA PRO A 509 -1.50 -4.77 20.90
C PRO A 509 -0.61 -4.92 19.67
N LEU A 510 0.64 -4.47 19.77
CA LEU A 510 1.57 -4.50 18.64
C LEU A 510 1.85 -5.92 18.14
N LYS A 511 1.90 -6.89 19.05
CA LYS A 511 2.09 -8.30 18.71
C LYS A 511 0.91 -8.86 17.89
N GLU A 512 -0.33 -8.60 18.32
CA GLU A 512 -1.55 -8.96 17.58
C GLU A 512 -1.64 -8.29 16.20
N GLU A 513 -1.26 -7.02 16.12
CA GLU A 513 -1.16 -6.31 14.83
C GLU A 513 -0.13 -6.97 13.90
N CYS A 514 0.96 -7.52 14.44
CA CYS A 514 1.94 -8.22 13.64
C CYS A 514 1.41 -9.57 13.13
N HIS A 515 0.70 -10.33 13.96
CA HIS A 515 0.03 -11.56 13.53
C HIS A 515 -0.95 -11.29 12.38
N LEU A 516 -1.78 -10.26 12.52
CA LEU A 516 -2.65 -9.80 11.45
C LEU A 516 -1.85 -9.47 10.17
N ARG A 517 -0.73 -8.75 10.28
CA ARG A 517 0.10 -8.39 9.12
C ARG A 517 0.74 -9.58 8.45
N CYS A 518 1.22 -10.56 9.22
CA CYS A 518 1.78 -11.80 8.68
C CYS A 518 0.72 -12.57 7.89
N ALA A 519 -0.49 -12.75 8.46
CA ALA A 519 -1.58 -13.40 7.74
C ALA A 519 -2.02 -12.64 6.48
N GLN A 520 -2.10 -11.30 6.55
CA GLN A 520 -2.40 -10.45 5.39
C GLN A 520 -1.30 -10.47 4.34
N PHE A 521 -0.04 -10.63 4.76
CA PHE A 521 1.11 -10.78 3.88
C PHE A 521 1.01 -12.11 3.12
N VAL A 522 0.71 -13.21 3.81
CA VAL A 522 0.49 -14.53 3.21
C VAL A 522 -0.64 -14.49 2.20
N ALA A 523 -1.83 -14.01 2.59
CA ALA A 523 -2.98 -13.94 1.68
C ALA A 523 -2.67 -13.13 0.41
N ARG A 524 -1.94 -12.02 0.52
CA ARG A 524 -1.50 -11.25 -0.64
C ARG A 524 -0.46 -12.00 -1.47
N ALA A 525 0.53 -12.62 -0.85
CA ALA A 525 1.56 -13.38 -1.56
C ALA A 525 0.93 -14.51 -2.37
N SER A 526 -0.10 -15.17 -1.83
CA SER A 526 -0.90 -16.21 -2.47
C SER A 526 -1.68 -15.74 -3.71
N ALA A 527 -1.97 -14.44 -3.85
CA ALA A 527 -2.64 -13.87 -5.02
C ALA A 527 -1.71 -13.56 -6.20
N VAL A 528 -0.39 -13.82 -6.07
CA VAL A 528 0.60 -13.56 -7.11
C VAL A 528 1.14 -14.89 -7.65
N PRO A 529 0.86 -15.25 -8.91
CA PRO A 529 1.36 -16.48 -9.54
C PRO A 529 2.88 -16.65 -9.36
N ASN A 530 3.32 -17.89 -9.14
CA ASN A 530 4.73 -18.31 -9.00
C ASN A 530 5.52 -17.70 -7.82
N THR A 531 4.92 -16.77 -7.05
CA THR A 531 5.53 -16.17 -5.86
C THR A 531 5.15 -16.95 -4.61
N VAL A 532 3.93 -17.48 -4.59
CA VAL A 532 3.41 -18.39 -3.57
C VAL A 532 4.40 -19.55 -3.38
N GLN A 533 4.74 -20.26 -4.44
CA GLN A 533 5.56 -21.47 -4.33
C GLN A 533 6.99 -21.24 -3.82
N GLU A 534 7.56 -20.03 -3.93
CA GLU A 534 8.90 -19.75 -3.38
C GLU A 534 8.84 -19.08 -1.99
N VAL A 535 8.01 -18.06 -1.82
CA VAL A 535 7.92 -17.30 -0.55
C VAL A 535 7.11 -18.07 0.48
N PHE A 536 5.97 -18.63 0.07
CA PHE A 536 5.11 -19.41 0.95
C PHE A 536 5.75 -20.76 1.28
N THR A 537 6.31 -21.49 0.31
CA THR A 537 7.02 -22.76 0.61
C THR A 537 8.24 -22.57 1.51
N ALA A 538 9.03 -21.52 1.29
CA ALA A 538 10.20 -21.26 2.13
C ALA A 538 9.85 -20.74 3.54
N THR A 539 8.67 -20.14 3.72
CA THR A 539 8.33 -19.41 4.95
C THR A 539 7.19 -20.06 5.77
N PHE A 540 6.24 -20.75 5.13
CA PHE A 540 4.94 -21.08 5.73
C PHE A 540 4.28 -22.39 5.22
N HIS A 541 4.93 -23.28 4.49
CA HIS A 541 4.27 -24.50 3.97
C HIS A 541 4.49 -25.73 4.88
N PRO A 542 3.42 -26.40 5.35
CA PRO A 542 3.52 -27.57 6.23
C PRO A 542 3.90 -28.88 5.52
N THR A 543 3.64 -29.04 4.21
CA THR A 543 3.82 -30.35 3.51
C THR A 543 5.26 -30.73 3.13
N GLN A 544 6.28 -29.95 3.46
CA GLN A 544 7.61 -30.57 3.53
C GLN A 544 7.69 -31.27 4.88
N THR A 545 7.15 -32.49 4.94
CA THR A 545 7.15 -33.38 6.12
C THR A 545 8.55 -33.50 6.71
N SER A 546 9.59 -33.53 5.85
CA SER A 546 10.99 -33.53 6.27
C SER A 546 11.47 -32.25 7.00
N TRP A 547 10.79 -31.12 6.84
CA TRP A 547 11.11 -29.85 7.51
C TRP A 547 10.53 -29.74 8.91
N HIS A 548 9.28 -30.16 9.11
CA HIS A 548 8.72 -30.29 10.47
C HIS A 548 9.44 -31.39 11.27
N GLU A 549 9.82 -32.50 10.63
CA GLU A 549 10.61 -33.56 11.25
C GLU A 549 12.01 -33.08 11.69
N THR A 550 12.74 -32.36 10.83
CA THR A 550 14.06 -31.80 11.23
C THR A 550 13.97 -30.71 12.30
N TRP A 551 12.83 -30.02 12.44
CA TRP A 551 12.61 -29.04 13.51
C TRP A 551 12.30 -29.69 14.85
N LYS A 552 11.50 -30.77 14.85
CA LYS A 552 11.21 -31.57 16.05
C LYS A 552 12.47 -32.16 16.68
N GLU A 553 13.44 -32.56 15.87
CA GLU A 553 14.71 -33.14 16.35
C GLU A 553 15.69 -32.12 16.95
N LYS A 554 15.62 -30.83 16.57
CA LYS A 554 16.55 -29.79 17.04
C LYS A 554 15.80 -28.57 17.59
N LYS A 555 15.40 -28.67 18.87
CA LYS A 555 14.81 -27.58 19.68
C LYS A 555 15.80 -26.43 19.92
N THR A 556 15.99 -25.57 18.92
CA THR A 556 16.74 -24.33 19.09
C THR A 556 15.77 -23.19 19.30
N CYS A 557 16.08 -22.22 20.16
CA CYS A 557 15.18 -21.11 20.49
C CYS A 557 14.75 -20.26 19.27
N LEU A 558 15.52 -20.31 18.17
CA LEU A 558 15.15 -19.67 16.90
C LEU A 558 14.06 -20.46 16.16
N ALA A 559 14.13 -21.80 16.22
CA ALA A 559 13.13 -22.68 15.64
C ALA A 559 11.80 -22.53 16.40
N GLU A 560 11.79 -22.70 17.72
CA GLU A 560 10.56 -22.59 18.52
C GLU A 560 9.79 -21.28 18.27
N ARG A 561 10.49 -20.13 18.28
CA ARG A 561 9.87 -18.82 18.03
C ARG A 561 9.23 -18.66 16.65
N TYR A 562 9.69 -19.43 15.69
CA TYR A 562 9.21 -19.37 14.32
C TYR A 562 8.08 -20.36 14.08
N GLU A 563 8.14 -21.53 14.71
CA GLU A 563 7.04 -22.50 14.74
C GLU A 563 5.80 -21.82 15.33
N THR A 564 5.95 -21.12 16.46
CA THR A 564 4.85 -20.32 17.05
C THR A 564 4.28 -19.26 16.11
N LEU A 565 5.09 -18.67 15.22
CA LEU A 565 4.58 -17.71 14.21
C LEU A 565 3.79 -18.44 13.13
N HIS A 566 4.37 -19.51 12.60
CA HIS A 566 3.78 -20.30 11.55
C HIS A 566 2.43 -20.84 12.00
N ASP A 567 2.39 -21.51 13.15
CA ASP A 567 1.19 -22.08 13.75
C ASP A 567 0.13 -21.00 13.94
N HIS A 568 0.47 -19.87 14.57
CA HIS A 568 -0.52 -18.79 14.77
C HIS A 568 -1.00 -18.18 13.45
N THR A 569 -0.14 -18.05 12.44
CA THR A 569 -0.54 -17.53 11.13
C THR A 569 -1.47 -18.50 10.41
N ILE A 570 -1.17 -19.80 10.47
CA ILE A 570 -2.00 -20.87 9.90
C ILE A 570 -3.31 -20.99 10.66
N ASP A 571 -3.31 -20.90 11.99
CA ASP A 571 -4.51 -20.90 12.82
C ASP A 571 -5.44 -19.77 12.42
N VAL A 572 -4.92 -18.54 12.29
CA VAL A 572 -5.73 -17.38 11.88
C VAL A 572 -6.29 -17.56 10.45
N LEU A 573 -5.51 -18.12 9.52
CA LEU A 573 -5.96 -18.40 8.16
C LEU A 573 -7.05 -19.49 8.14
N THR A 574 -6.84 -20.57 8.89
CA THR A 574 -7.77 -21.71 9.02
C THR A 574 -9.08 -21.29 9.68
N GLN A 575 -9.03 -20.52 10.78
CA GLN A 575 -10.22 -19.95 11.43
C GLN A 575 -11.02 -19.05 10.48
N CYS A 576 -10.35 -18.39 9.53
CA CYS A 576 -11.00 -17.56 8.52
C CYS A 576 -11.44 -18.35 7.28
N GLN A 577 -11.20 -19.67 7.20
CA GLN A 577 -11.39 -20.48 5.99
C GLN A 577 -10.72 -19.85 4.75
N ILE A 578 -9.59 -19.16 4.94
CA ILE A 578 -8.81 -18.57 3.85
C ILE A 578 -7.76 -19.60 3.42
N ASP A 579 -8.10 -20.34 2.38
CA ASP A 579 -7.13 -21.17 1.66
C ASP A 579 -6.39 -20.32 0.62
N GLN A 580 -5.11 -20.59 0.48
CA GLN A 580 -4.19 -19.92 -0.43
C GLN A 580 -4.39 -20.33 -1.87
N THR A 581 -4.85 -21.55 -2.12
CA THR A 581 -5.27 -22.02 -3.45
C THR A 581 -6.49 -21.25 -3.95
N ARG A 582 -7.24 -20.63 -3.02
CA ARG A 582 -8.48 -19.89 -3.26
C ARG A 582 -8.28 -18.38 -3.26
N MET A 583 -7.05 -17.87 -3.40
CA MET A 583 -6.82 -16.44 -3.57
C MET A 583 -6.96 -16.05 -5.04
N ALA A 584 -7.70 -14.97 -5.32
CA ALA A 584 -7.89 -14.47 -6.67
C ALA A 584 -6.57 -13.91 -7.19
N GLU A 585 -6.14 -14.41 -8.35
CA GLU A 585 -4.94 -13.92 -9.01
C GLU A 585 -5.14 -12.47 -9.46
N LEU A 586 -4.06 -11.69 -9.44
CA LEU A 586 -4.09 -10.36 -10.04
C LEU A 586 -4.40 -10.51 -11.54
N PRO A 587 -5.47 -9.89 -12.04
CA PRO A 587 -5.94 -10.13 -13.41
C PRO A 587 -4.94 -9.55 -14.42
N THR A 588 -4.61 -10.33 -15.44
CA THR A 588 -4.05 -9.81 -16.69
C THR A 588 -5.22 -9.47 -17.62
N ASN A 589 -5.24 -8.26 -18.17
CA ASN A 589 -6.32 -7.90 -19.09
C ASN A 589 -6.10 -8.60 -20.44
N PRO A 590 -7.04 -9.41 -20.94
CA PRO A 590 -6.91 -9.97 -22.29
C PRO A 590 -6.94 -8.87 -23.36
N TYR A 591 -7.70 -7.79 -23.11
CA TYR A 591 -7.89 -6.69 -24.05
C TYR A 591 -7.29 -5.38 -23.51
N PRO A 592 -6.70 -4.52 -24.36
CA PRO A 592 -6.24 -3.22 -23.89
C PRO A 592 -7.42 -2.38 -23.41
N SER A 593 -7.32 -1.75 -22.23
CA SER A 593 -8.46 -1.03 -21.63
C SER A 593 -9.01 0.12 -22.48
N TRP A 594 -8.21 0.63 -23.42
CA TRP A 594 -8.58 1.70 -24.33
C TRP A 594 -9.32 1.22 -25.58
N LEU A 595 -9.26 -0.09 -25.88
CA LEU A 595 -10.03 -0.71 -26.96
C LEU A 595 -11.31 -1.40 -26.46
N ILE A 596 -11.48 -1.53 -25.15
CA ILE A 596 -12.69 -2.09 -24.56
C ILE A 596 -13.84 -1.11 -24.74
N GLU A 597 -14.83 -1.54 -25.52
CA GLU A 597 -16.15 -0.92 -25.52
C GLU A 597 -16.80 -1.14 -24.15
N LYS A 598 -17.35 -0.05 -23.59
CA LYS A 598 -18.01 -0.10 -22.29
C LYS A 598 -19.50 0.01 -22.51
N PRO A 599 -20.31 -0.81 -21.82
CA PRO A 599 -21.75 -0.66 -21.89
C PRO A 599 -22.16 0.70 -21.34
N GLN A 600 -23.28 1.24 -21.83
CA GLN A 600 -23.87 2.42 -21.22
C GLN A 600 -24.30 2.06 -19.79
N ILE A 601 -23.73 2.73 -18.79
CA ILE A 601 -24.10 2.55 -17.39
C ILE A 601 -24.98 3.72 -16.97
N SER A 602 -26.26 3.44 -16.71
CA SER A 602 -27.25 4.47 -16.38
C SER A 602 -27.60 4.46 -14.89
N HIS A 603 -27.54 5.64 -14.27
CA HIS A 603 -27.93 5.89 -12.88
C HIS A 603 -29.18 6.78 -12.74
N THR A 604 -29.99 6.90 -13.80
CA THR A 604 -31.03 7.93 -14.01
C THR A 604 -31.88 8.28 -12.77
N TYR A 605 -32.19 7.30 -11.93
CA TYR A 605 -33.03 7.48 -10.74
C TYR A 605 -32.29 8.07 -9.52
N GLY A 606 -30.98 7.84 -9.39
CA GLY A 606 -30.26 7.87 -8.11
C GLY A 606 -29.72 9.24 -7.67
N ASP A 607 -29.81 10.27 -8.51
CA ASP A 607 -29.29 11.61 -8.22
C ASP A 607 -30.40 12.67 -8.16
N ALA A 608 -31.62 12.36 -8.62
CA ALA A 608 -32.76 13.29 -8.68
C ALA A 608 -33.73 13.15 -7.49
N VAL A 609 -33.89 11.95 -6.90
CA VAL A 609 -34.87 11.69 -5.84
C VAL A 609 -34.31 10.71 -4.80
N SER A 610 -34.43 11.05 -3.51
CA SER A 610 -34.03 10.16 -2.42
C SER A 610 -35.06 9.04 -2.20
N LYS A 611 -34.60 7.79 -2.05
CA LYS A 611 -35.46 6.62 -1.70
C LYS A 611 -36.31 6.84 -0.44
N LYS A 612 -35.81 7.67 0.49
CA LYS A 612 -36.53 8.00 1.73
C LYS A 612 -37.64 9.03 1.53
N GLU A 613 -37.58 9.82 0.47
CA GLU A 613 -38.51 10.94 0.23
C GLU A 613 -39.73 10.49 -0.57
N ASN A 614 -39.56 9.68 -1.63
CA ASN A 614 -40.69 9.21 -2.42
C ASN A 614 -40.43 7.86 -3.14
N PRO A 615 -40.69 6.71 -2.48
CA PRO A 615 -40.46 5.39 -3.07
C PRO A 615 -41.42 5.06 -4.22
N LEU A 616 -42.65 5.60 -4.18
CA LEU A 616 -43.66 5.35 -5.22
C LEU A 616 -43.28 6.04 -6.53
N LEU A 617 -42.80 7.29 -6.46
CA LEU A 617 -42.29 8.02 -7.63
C LEU A 617 -41.12 7.28 -8.29
N LEU A 618 -40.16 6.79 -7.49
CA LEU A 618 -39.04 5.99 -8.00
C LEU A 618 -39.50 4.71 -8.69
N ALA A 619 -40.52 4.03 -8.15
CA ALA A 619 -41.11 2.84 -8.76
C ALA A 619 -41.80 3.17 -10.10
N THR A 620 -42.56 4.28 -10.16
CA THR A 620 -43.25 4.73 -11.38
C THR A 620 -42.25 5.12 -12.46
N MET A 621 -41.24 5.93 -12.14
CA MET A 621 -40.17 6.29 -13.06
C MET A 621 -39.44 5.05 -13.59
N ALA A 622 -39.21 4.05 -12.72
CA ALA A 622 -38.58 2.81 -13.13
C ALA A 622 -39.44 2.04 -14.15
N ARG A 623 -40.75 1.95 -13.93
CA ARG A 623 -41.66 1.30 -14.89
C ARG A 623 -41.72 2.05 -16.23
N GLU A 624 -41.79 3.37 -16.23
CA GLU A 624 -41.80 4.17 -17.47
C GLU A 624 -40.56 3.92 -18.34
N ILE A 625 -39.38 3.80 -17.73
CA ILE A 625 -38.15 3.50 -18.47
C ILE A 625 -38.14 2.05 -18.96
N LEU A 626 -38.61 1.09 -18.14
CA LEU A 626 -38.68 -0.32 -18.51
C LEU A 626 -39.66 -0.57 -19.66
N ASP A 627 -40.83 0.06 -19.62
CA ASP A 627 -41.93 -0.13 -20.58
C ASP A 627 -41.83 0.82 -21.79
N GLY A 628 -41.07 1.91 -21.66
CA GLY A 628 -40.77 2.86 -22.72
C GLY A 628 -39.40 2.62 -23.34
N ARG A 629 -38.35 3.20 -22.76
CA ARG A 629 -36.99 3.21 -23.33
C ARG A 629 -36.41 1.81 -23.54
N LEU A 630 -36.70 0.88 -22.63
CA LEU A 630 -36.21 -0.50 -22.68
C LEU A 630 -37.27 -1.50 -23.18
N ARG A 631 -38.34 -1.02 -23.83
CA ARG A 631 -39.43 -1.85 -24.34
C ARG A 631 -38.93 -3.00 -25.22
N ASN A 632 -38.02 -2.70 -26.14
CA ASN A 632 -37.46 -3.63 -27.11
C ASN A 632 -36.13 -4.27 -26.67
N TYR A 633 -35.80 -4.18 -25.37
CA TYR A 633 -34.62 -4.83 -24.81
C TYR A 633 -35.04 -6.09 -24.04
N LEU A 634 -34.21 -7.13 -24.13
CA LEU A 634 -34.28 -8.28 -23.22
C LEU A 634 -33.84 -7.84 -21.83
N LYS A 635 -34.71 -7.99 -20.83
CA LYS A 635 -34.46 -7.49 -19.47
C LYS A 635 -33.92 -8.62 -18.60
N VAL A 636 -32.66 -8.50 -18.20
CA VAL A 636 -31.98 -9.47 -17.32
C VAL A 636 -31.80 -8.83 -15.96
N TYR A 637 -32.47 -9.35 -14.95
CA TYR A 637 -32.43 -8.82 -13.58
C TYR A 637 -31.42 -9.61 -12.76
N THR A 638 -30.59 -8.93 -11.97
CA THR A 638 -29.53 -9.55 -11.16
C THR A 638 -29.63 -9.12 -9.71
N ASP A 639 -29.34 -10.04 -8.79
CA ASP A 639 -29.30 -9.76 -7.35
C ASP A 639 -28.29 -10.65 -6.61
N GLY A 640 -27.71 -10.12 -5.52
CA GLY A 640 -26.87 -10.84 -4.58
C GLY A 640 -27.40 -10.70 -3.15
N SER A 641 -27.38 -11.79 -2.38
CA SER A 641 -27.87 -11.81 -1.00
C SER A 641 -26.83 -12.39 -0.04
N VAL A 642 -26.71 -11.78 1.13
CA VAL A 642 -25.96 -12.29 2.29
C VAL A 642 -26.92 -12.41 3.46
N LEU A 643 -27.12 -13.63 3.96
CA LEU A 643 -27.99 -13.92 5.10
C LEU A 643 -27.28 -13.58 6.43
N ASP A 644 -28.04 -13.45 7.52
CA ASP A 644 -27.51 -13.12 8.84
C ASP A 644 -26.53 -14.18 9.39
N ASN A 645 -26.68 -15.43 8.95
CA ASN A 645 -25.78 -16.54 9.27
C ASN A 645 -24.46 -16.50 8.48
N GLY A 646 -24.29 -15.55 7.55
CA GLY A 646 -23.10 -15.39 6.72
C GLY A 646 -23.11 -16.18 5.40
N GLU A 647 -24.19 -16.93 5.12
CA GLU A 647 -24.37 -17.61 3.83
C GLU A 647 -24.68 -16.62 2.72
N VAL A 648 -24.18 -16.92 1.52
CA VAL A 648 -24.19 -15.98 0.40
C VAL A 648 -24.73 -16.69 -0.84
N GLY A 649 -25.58 -15.98 -1.59
CA GLY A 649 -26.16 -16.44 -2.84
C GLY A 649 -26.22 -15.33 -3.87
N CYS A 650 -26.21 -15.68 -5.15
CA CYS A 650 -26.47 -14.74 -6.23
C CYS A 650 -27.38 -15.38 -7.28
N ALA A 651 -28.12 -14.55 -8.01
CA ALA A 651 -29.01 -15.03 -9.05
C ALA A 651 -29.21 -14.00 -10.14
N PHE A 652 -29.65 -14.48 -11.30
CA PHE A 652 -30.27 -13.64 -12.31
C PHE A 652 -31.58 -14.25 -12.82
N ALA A 653 -32.48 -13.39 -13.27
CA ALA A 653 -33.79 -13.76 -13.78
C ALA A 653 -34.06 -13.08 -15.13
N ILE A 654 -34.67 -13.83 -16.05
CA ILE A 654 -35.17 -13.34 -17.34
C ILE A 654 -36.65 -13.70 -17.41
N PRO A 655 -37.54 -12.81 -16.93
CA PRO A 655 -38.98 -13.08 -16.84
C PRO A 655 -39.63 -13.46 -18.17
N GLU A 656 -39.16 -12.88 -19.28
CA GLU A 656 -39.65 -13.11 -20.64
C GLU A 656 -39.49 -14.58 -21.07
N PHE A 657 -38.49 -15.28 -20.55
CA PHE A 657 -38.25 -16.71 -20.79
C PHE A 657 -38.63 -17.60 -19.60
N ASN A 658 -39.24 -17.03 -18.56
CA ASN A 658 -39.48 -17.70 -17.27
C ASN A 658 -38.20 -18.38 -16.73
N LEU A 659 -37.05 -17.77 -16.97
CA LEU A 659 -35.75 -18.33 -16.64
C LEU A 659 -35.24 -17.70 -15.34
N VAL A 660 -34.82 -18.53 -14.40
CA VAL A 660 -34.10 -18.12 -13.19
C VAL A 660 -32.88 -19.02 -13.02
N ARG A 661 -31.71 -18.41 -12.88
CA ARG A 661 -30.47 -19.11 -12.55
C ARG A 661 -29.97 -18.59 -11.21
N LYS A 662 -29.67 -19.52 -10.31
CA LYS A 662 -29.30 -19.25 -8.92
C LYS A 662 -28.04 -20.03 -8.55
N TYR A 663 -27.16 -19.43 -7.77
CA TYR A 663 -25.84 -19.96 -7.45
C TYR A 663 -25.50 -19.72 -5.99
N LYS A 664 -25.11 -20.78 -5.27
CA LYS A 664 -24.59 -20.66 -3.90
C LYS A 664 -23.15 -20.16 -3.98
N LEU A 665 -22.81 -19.18 -3.15
CA LEU A 665 -21.48 -18.61 -3.05
C LEU A 665 -20.81 -18.99 -1.72
N ASN A 666 -19.49 -18.89 -1.68
CA ASN A 666 -18.69 -19.19 -0.49
C ASN A 666 -19.10 -18.32 0.71
N GLU A 667 -19.05 -18.91 1.91
CA GLU A 667 -19.32 -18.20 3.16
C GLU A 667 -18.36 -17.02 3.38
N GLY A 668 -18.91 -15.87 3.81
CA GLY A 668 -18.12 -14.68 4.13
C GLY A 668 -17.63 -13.88 2.92
N VAL A 669 -18.14 -14.17 1.73
CA VAL A 669 -18.06 -13.26 0.57
C VAL A 669 -18.86 -11.99 0.84
N SER A 670 -18.37 -10.84 0.38
CA SER A 670 -19.07 -9.58 0.61
C SER A 670 -20.33 -9.46 -0.26
N ILE A 671 -21.35 -8.75 0.22
CA ILE A 671 -22.56 -8.43 -0.57
C ILE A 671 -22.21 -7.82 -1.93
N PHE A 672 -21.24 -6.90 -1.96
CA PHE A 672 -20.74 -6.30 -3.20
C PHE A 672 -20.20 -7.35 -4.19
N THR A 673 -19.52 -8.37 -3.71
CA THR A 673 -18.99 -9.44 -4.56
C THR A 673 -20.12 -10.34 -5.05
N ALA A 674 -21.11 -10.65 -4.21
CA ALA A 674 -22.29 -11.42 -4.64
C ALA A 674 -23.04 -10.72 -5.78
N GLU A 675 -23.27 -9.41 -5.66
CA GLU A 675 -23.86 -8.55 -6.70
C GLU A 675 -23.05 -8.56 -8.00
N MET A 676 -21.72 -8.41 -7.90
CA MET A 676 -20.86 -8.47 -9.07
C MET A 676 -20.89 -9.84 -9.77
N TYR A 677 -20.97 -10.94 -9.01
CA TYR A 677 -21.12 -12.27 -9.59
C TYR A 677 -22.49 -12.48 -10.24
N ALA A 678 -23.56 -11.92 -9.68
CA ALA A 678 -24.88 -11.94 -10.32
C ALA A 678 -24.82 -11.31 -11.73
N ILE A 679 -24.16 -10.15 -11.84
CA ILE A 679 -23.92 -9.46 -13.12
C ILE A 679 -23.01 -10.30 -14.03
N LEU A 680 -21.95 -10.90 -13.49
CA LEU A 680 -21.05 -11.77 -14.26
C LEU A 680 -21.79 -12.96 -14.89
N MET A 681 -22.61 -13.66 -14.09
CA MET A 681 -23.38 -14.80 -14.58
C MET A 681 -24.42 -14.39 -15.62
N ALA A 682 -25.05 -13.22 -15.46
CA ALA A 682 -25.94 -12.65 -16.46
C ALA A 682 -25.20 -12.34 -17.77
N CYS A 683 -24.05 -11.64 -17.71
CA CYS A 683 -23.22 -11.36 -18.88
C CYS A 683 -22.74 -12.64 -19.57
N SER A 684 -22.28 -13.64 -18.81
CA SER A 684 -21.86 -14.93 -19.39
C SER A 684 -23.01 -15.58 -20.12
N HIS A 685 -24.19 -15.67 -19.49
CA HIS A 685 -25.35 -16.28 -20.11
C HIS A 685 -25.76 -15.59 -21.41
N VAL A 686 -25.74 -14.25 -21.44
CA VAL A 686 -26.01 -13.48 -22.67
C VAL A 686 -24.94 -13.75 -23.73
N ASN A 687 -23.66 -13.80 -23.35
CA ASN A 687 -22.56 -14.05 -24.28
C ASN A 687 -22.58 -15.47 -24.88
N ASP A 688 -23.05 -16.47 -24.13
CA ASP A 688 -23.14 -17.86 -24.56
C ASP A 688 -24.36 -18.11 -25.48
N ASN A 689 -25.41 -17.29 -25.38
CA ASN A 689 -26.62 -17.41 -26.18
C ASN A 689 -26.63 -16.42 -27.35
N VAL A 690 -25.95 -16.80 -28.44
CA VAL A 690 -25.67 -15.97 -29.63
C VAL A 690 -26.92 -15.55 -30.42
N ALA A 691 -28.09 -16.13 -30.14
CA ALA A 691 -29.33 -15.93 -30.91
C ALA A 691 -30.26 -14.84 -30.36
N ILE A 692 -29.76 -13.83 -29.62
CA ILE A 692 -30.60 -12.74 -29.08
C ILE A 692 -30.72 -11.63 -30.15
N PRO A 693 -31.89 -11.47 -30.82
CA PRO A 693 -32.03 -10.57 -31.97
C PRO A 693 -32.32 -9.10 -31.58
N MET A 694 -32.19 -8.76 -30.29
CA MET A 694 -32.58 -7.48 -29.71
C MET A 694 -31.53 -6.95 -28.74
N GLY A 695 -31.61 -5.66 -28.39
CA GLY A 695 -30.75 -5.09 -27.35
C GLY A 695 -30.94 -5.80 -26.00
N VAL A 696 -29.92 -5.78 -25.14
CA VAL A 696 -29.94 -6.42 -23.83
C VAL A 696 -29.77 -5.37 -22.74
N ALA A 697 -30.65 -5.40 -21.73
CA ALA A 697 -30.59 -4.55 -20.56
C ALA A 697 -30.32 -5.41 -19.31
N ILE A 698 -29.14 -5.27 -18.73
CA ILE A 698 -28.78 -5.89 -17.45
C ILE A 698 -29.12 -4.92 -16.32
N LEU A 699 -30.02 -5.33 -15.44
CA LEU A 699 -30.67 -4.50 -14.45
C LEU A 699 -30.25 -4.97 -13.04
N SER A 700 -29.60 -4.08 -12.28
CA SER A 700 -29.12 -4.38 -10.92
C SER A 700 -29.53 -3.27 -9.96
N ASP A 701 -29.92 -3.62 -8.74
CA ASP A 701 -30.18 -2.64 -7.69
C ASP A 701 -28.90 -2.22 -6.91
N SER A 702 -27.77 -2.80 -7.28
CA SER A 702 -26.46 -2.52 -6.69
C SER A 702 -25.78 -1.31 -7.34
N LYS A 703 -26.13 -0.10 -6.87
CA LYS A 703 -25.50 1.16 -7.35
C LYS A 703 -23.96 1.09 -7.21
N SER A 704 -23.46 0.46 -6.15
CA SER A 704 -22.03 0.31 -5.90
C SER A 704 -21.33 -0.58 -6.93
N SER A 705 -21.95 -1.69 -7.35
CA SER A 705 -21.41 -2.60 -8.38
C SER A 705 -21.37 -1.92 -9.75
N LEU A 706 -22.45 -1.23 -10.13
CA LEU A 706 -22.51 -0.47 -11.38
C LEU A 706 -21.49 0.69 -11.40
N GLN A 707 -21.35 1.43 -10.29
CA GLN A 707 -20.32 2.45 -10.15
C GLN A 707 -18.90 1.86 -10.26
N ALA A 708 -18.67 0.66 -9.72
CA ALA A 708 -17.39 -0.02 -9.84
C ALA A 708 -17.09 -0.45 -11.29
N LEU A 709 -18.10 -0.89 -12.05
CA LEU A 709 -17.98 -1.22 -13.47
C LEU A 709 -17.75 0.02 -14.35
N ALA A 710 -18.35 1.15 -13.99
CA ALA A 710 -18.13 2.44 -14.65
C ALA A 710 -16.73 3.01 -14.36
N SER A 711 -16.23 2.78 -13.14
CA SER A 711 -14.94 3.28 -12.67
C SER A 711 -13.75 2.51 -13.25
N GLU A 712 -12.65 3.23 -13.48
CA GLU A 712 -11.34 2.65 -13.81
C GLU A 712 -10.59 2.09 -12.58
N THR A 713 -11.04 2.41 -11.37
CA THR A 713 -10.44 1.97 -10.11
C THR A 713 -11.49 1.45 -9.13
N GLY A 714 -11.26 0.33 -8.46
CA GLY A 714 -12.25 -0.22 -7.54
C GLY A 714 -11.81 -1.52 -6.86
N ASN A 715 -12.70 -2.06 -6.02
CA ASN A 715 -12.56 -3.40 -5.45
C ASN A 715 -12.85 -4.47 -6.51
N ARG A 716 -12.35 -5.70 -6.31
CA ARG A 716 -12.51 -6.84 -7.24
C ARG A 716 -12.10 -6.49 -8.70
N PRO A 717 -10.89 -5.98 -8.96
CA PRO A 717 -10.45 -5.65 -10.32
C PRO A 717 -10.57 -6.84 -11.28
N GLU A 718 -10.39 -8.06 -10.80
CA GLU A 718 -10.54 -9.32 -11.53
C GLU A 718 -11.95 -9.49 -12.11
N LEU A 719 -12.99 -9.38 -11.28
CA LEU A 719 -14.37 -9.52 -11.74
C LEU A 719 -14.79 -8.40 -12.66
N ARG A 720 -14.38 -7.16 -12.33
CA ARG A 720 -14.69 -6.02 -13.17
C ARG A 720 -14.12 -6.19 -14.57
N MET A 721 -12.87 -6.66 -14.69
CA MET A 721 -12.21 -6.86 -15.97
C MET A 721 -12.86 -8.01 -16.75
N GLU A 722 -13.26 -9.08 -16.08
CA GLU A 722 -13.98 -10.19 -16.69
C GLU A 722 -15.36 -9.78 -17.20
N ILE A 723 -16.15 -9.07 -16.39
CA ILE A 723 -17.45 -8.51 -16.80
C ILE A 723 -17.27 -7.55 -17.98
N GLN A 724 -16.30 -6.64 -17.91
CA GLN A 724 -16.01 -5.70 -19.01
C GLN A 724 -15.59 -6.43 -20.29
N ALA A 725 -14.82 -7.51 -20.19
CA ALA A 725 -14.43 -8.32 -21.35
C ALA A 725 -15.65 -9.02 -21.98
N LEU A 726 -16.56 -9.57 -21.17
CA LEU A 726 -17.80 -10.17 -21.66
C LEU A 726 -18.71 -9.12 -22.29
N CYS A 727 -18.89 -7.95 -21.65
CA CYS A 727 -19.65 -6.85 -22.23
C CYS A 727 -19.08 -6.42 -23.58
N HIS A 728 -17.75 -6.30 -23.70
CA HIS A 728 -17.09 -5.97 -24.95
C HIS A 728 -17.33 -7.04 -26.03
N GLN A 729 -17.27 -8.33 -25.70
CA GLN A 729 -17.56 -9.41 -26.64
C GLN A 729 -19.00 -9.36 -27.15
N ILE A 730 -19.97 -9.10 -26.25
CA ILE A 730 -21.38 -8.95 -26.61
C ILE A 730 -21.56 -7.75 -27.57
N MET A 731 -20.97 -6.61 -27.25
CA MET A 731 -21.10 -5.39 -28.05
C MET A 731 -20.44 -5.50 -29.43
N VAL A 732 -19.25 -6.10 -29.51
CA VAL A 732 -18.54 -6.31 -30.79
C VAL A 732 -19.29 -7.26 -31.73
N ARG A 733 -20.16 -8.13 -31.20
CA ARG A 733 -21.06 -8.97 -32.01
C ARG A 733 -22.30 -8.22 -32.53
N GLY A 734 -22.42 -6.92 -32.24
CA GLY A 734 -23.51 -6.06 -32.70
C GLY A 734 -24.71 -5.98 -31.75
N THR A 735 -24.62 -6.55 -30.55
CA THR A 735 -25.70 -6.45 -29.55
C THR A 735 -25.58 -5.15 -28.75
N ASP A 736 -26.61 -4.30 -28.79
CA ASP A 736 -26.67 -3.12 -27.93
C ASP A 736 -26.86 -3.53 -26.46
N LEU A 737 -25.91 -3.18 -25.59
CA LEU A 737 -25.86 -3.61 -24.20
C LEU A 737 -25.91 -2.41 -23.25
N VAL A 738 -26.91 -2.41 -22.37
CA VAL A 738 -27.10 -1.39 -21.34
C VAL A 738 -27.03 -2.04 -19.96
N LEU A 739 -26.26 -1.45 -19.05
CA LEU A 739 -26.27 -1.78 -17.62
C LEU A 739 -26.99 -0.65 -16.88
N MET A 740 -28.06 -0.96 -16.14
CA MET A 740 -28.89 0.07 -15.52
C MET A 740 -29.16 -0.21 -14.05
N TRP A 741 -29.08 0.84 -13.23
CA TRP A 741 -29.46 0.78 -11.82
C TRP A 741 -30.97 0.75 -11.66
N LEU A 742 -31.50 -0.10 -10.77
CA LEU A 742 -32.91 -0.09 -10.36
C LEU A 742 -33.08 0.17 -8.86
N PRO A 743 -34.19 0.79 -8.43
CA PRO A 743 -34.47 0.95 -7.01
C PRO A 743 -34.95 -0.38 -6.38
N SER A 744 -34.27 -0.83 -5.33
CA SER A 744 -34.61 -2.06 -4.60
C SER A 744 -35.96 -1.99 -3.88
N HIS A 745 -36.68 -3.12 -3.82
CA HIS A 745 -37.97 -3.29 -3.12
C HIS A 745 -39.10 -2.35 -3.60
N THR A 746 -39.22 -2.16 -4.91
CA THR A 746 -40.24 -1.29 -5.53
C THR A 746 -41.37 -2.03 -6.23
N GLY A 747 -41.45 -3.36 -6.05
CA GLY A 747 -42.49 -4.22 -6.66
C GLY A 747 -42.25 -4.50 -8.15
N ILE A 748 -41.00 -4.41 -8.61
CA ILE A 748 -40.62 -4.75 -9.98
C ILE A 748 -40.44 -6.27 -10.03
N ARG A 749 -41.39 -6.96 -10.69
CA ARG A 749 -41.48 -8.43 -10.74
C ARG A 749 -40.13 -9.13 -11.04
N GLY A 750 -39.37 -8.63 -12.01
CA GLY A 750 -38.07 -9.21 -12.38
C GLY A 750 -37.01 -9.09 -11.27
N ASN A 751 -36.93 -7.94 -10.61
CA ASN A 751 -36.02 -7.71 -9.49
C ASN A 751 -36.40 -8.56 -8.28
N ASP A 752 -37.70 -8.64 -7.97
CA ASP A 752 -38.21 -9.44 -6.85
C ASP A 752 -38.04 -10.97 -7.10
N LEU A 753 -37.98 -11.40 -8.37
CA LEU A 753 -37.62 -12.77 -8.72
C LEU A 753 -36.14 -13.04 -8.49
N ALA A 754 -35.26 -12.14 -8.90
CA ALA A 754 -33.82 -12.25 -8.67
C ALA A 754 -33.47 -12.24 -7.17
N ASP A 755 -34.06 -11.32 -6.38
CA ASP A 755 -33.86 -11.24 -4.92
C ASP A 755 -34.29 -12.51 -4.18
N ARG A 756 -35.48 -13.03 -4.50
CA ARG A 756 -35.94 -14.29 -3.91
C ARG A 756 -35.04 -15.46 -4.30
N ALA A 757 -34.60 -15.50 -5.56
CA ALA A 757 -33.70 -16.55 -6.04
C ALA A 757 -32.32 -16.48 -5.40
N ALA A 758 -31.77 -15.29 -5.18
CA ALA A 758 -30.48 -15.09 -4.50
C ALA A 758 -30.54 -15.52 -3.03
N LYS A 759 -31.64 -15.19 -2.32
CA LYS A 759 -31.90 -15.68 -0.95
C LYS A 759 -32.05 -17.19 -0.89
N ALA A 760 -32.78 -17.80 -1.83
CA ALA A 760 -32.91 -19.25 -1.93
C ALA A 760 -31.56 -19.94 -2.21
N ALA A 761 -30.72 -19.33 -3.07
CA ALA A 761 -29.39 -19.84 -3.36
C ALA A 761 -28.48 -19.82 -2.11
N ALA A 762 -28.58 -18.76 -1.29
CA ALA A 762 -27.84 -18.67 -0.04
C ALA A 762 -28.19 -19.81 0.93
N LEU A 763 -29.47 -20.22 0.95
CA LEU A 763 -29.97 -21.39 1.70
C LEU A 763 -29.61 -22.76 1.07
N SER A 764 -28.69 -22.79 0.10
CA SER A 764 -28.21 -23.98 -0.62
C SER A 764 -29.09 -24.54 -1.71
N GLU A 765 -30.07 -23.78 -2.21
CA GLU A 765 -30.79 -24.19 -3.40
C GLU A 765 -30.06 -23.73 -4.66
N GLY A 766 -29.07 -24.50 -5.15
CA GLY A 766 -28.39 -24.24 -6.41
C GLY A 766 -26.96 -24.78 -6.46
N PRO A 767 -26.33 -24.80 -7.65
CA PRO A 767 -24.91 -25.17 -7.78
C PRO A 767 -24.02 -24.23 -6.97
N VAL A 768 -23.02 -24.82 -6.30
CA VAL A 768 -22.01 -24.07 -5.55
C VAL A 768 -20.95 -23.57 -6.53
N LEU A 769 -20.77 -22.25 -6.60
CA LEU A 769 -19.64 -21.64 -7.29
C LEU A 769 -18.48 -21.51 -6.30
N ASP A 770 -17.36 -22.18 -6.59
CA ASP A 770 -16.15 -22.02 -5.78
C ASP A 770 -15.43 -20.72 -6.14
N LEU A 771 -15.58 -19.72 -5.27
CA LEU A 771 -15.07 -18.38 -5.50
C LEU A 771 -13.69 -18.16 -4.90
N LYS A 772 -12.81 -17.57 -5.70
CA LYS A 772 -11.53 -17.05 -5.19
C LYS A 772 -11.73 -15.75 -4.39
N TYR A 773 -11.15 -15.66 -3.19
CA TYR A 773 -11.12 -14.48 -2.34
C TYR A 773 -10.21 -13.39 -2.93
N SER A 774 -10.67 -12.14 -2.97
CA SER A 774 -9.77 -11.04 -3.30
C SER A 774 -8.85 -10.72 -2.12
N VAL A 775 -7.67 -10.15 -2.41
CA VAL A 775 -6.73 -9.68 -1.37
C VAL A 775 -7.40 -8.73 -0.38
N THR A 776 -8.32 -7.88 -0.84
CA THR A 776 -9.02 -6.90 0.00
C THR A 776 -10.00 -7.60 0.95
N GLU A 777 -10.77 -8.56 0.47
CA GLU A 777 -11.71 -9.34 1.28
C GLU A 777 -10.98 -10.19 2.33
N ALA A 778 -9.93 -10.91 1.90
CA ALA A 778 -9.10 -11.69 2.81
C ALA A 778 -8.53 -10.82 3.94
N LYS A 779 -7.99 -9.63 3.60
CA LYS A 779 -7.49 -8.67 4.61
C LYS A 779 -8.57 -8.22 5.58
N GLY A 780 -9.79 -7.99 5.10
CA GLY A 780 -10.93 -7.61 5.91
C GLY A 780 -11.36 -8.72 6.87
N LYS A 781 -11.52 -9.95 6.36
CA LYS A 781 -11.90 -11.14 7.14
C LYS A 781 -10.86 -11.43 8.23
N LEU A 782 -9.57 -11.43 7.87
CA LEU A 782 -8.45 -11.56 8.82
C LEU A 782 -8.47 -10.49 9.91
N ALA A 783 -8.68 -9.22 9.53
CA ALA A 783 -8.72 -8.12 10.49
C ALA A 783 -9.90 -8.23 11.46
N LYS A 784 -11.06 -8.71 10.99
CA LYS A 784 -12.23 -8.96 11.83
C LYS A 784 -11.97 -10.12 12.79
N ALA A 785 -11.41 -11.23 12.31
CA ALA A 785 -11.10 -12.41 13.11
C ALA A 785 -10.10 -12.11 14.23
N VAL A 786 -8.94 -11.51 13.92
CA VAL A 786 -7.92 -11.18 14.92
C VAL A 786 -8.47 -10.21 15.98
N ARG A 787 -9.27 -9.22 15.58
CA ARG A 787 -9.89 -8.28 16.53
C ARG A 787 -10.94 -8.95 17.40
N LYS A 788 -11.74 -9.87 16.85
CA LYS A 788 -12.73 -10.64 17.59
C LYS A 788 -12.04 -11.53 18.63
N GLY A 789 -11.06 -12.32 18.21
CA GLY A 789 -10.28 -13.19 19.10
C GLY A 789 -9.60 -12.41 20.22
N TYR A 790 -8.93 -11.30 19.89
CA TYR A 790 -8.36 -10.43 20.92
C TYR A 790 -9.43 -9.82 21.86
N GLY A 791 -10.60 -9.47 21.33
CA GLY A 791 -11.73 -8.97 22.12
C GLY A 791 -12.24 -9.98 23.14
N GLU A 792 -12.30 -11.26 22.76
CA GLU A 792 -12.68 -12.38 23.65
C GLU A 792 -11.62 -12.59 24.73
N THR A 793 -10.34 -12.69 24.37
CA THR A 793 -9.22 -12.79 25.34
C THR A 793 -9.19 -11.60 26.31
N LEU A 794 -9.46 -10.39 25.81
CA LEU A 794 -9.54 -9.19 26.63
C LEU A 794 -10.71 -9.27 27.60
N LYS A 795 -11.88 -9.75 27.16
CA LYS A 795 -13.07 -9.93 27.99
C LYS A 795 -12.78 -10.90 29.13
N GLU A 796 -12.20 -12.06 28.84
CA GLU A 796 -11.78 -13.05 29.86
C GLU A 796 -10.80 -12.45 30.87
N ARG A 797 -9.78 -11.73 30.39
CA ARG A 797 -8.79 -11.08 31.25
C ARG A 797 -9.43 -10.01 32.13
N CYS A 798 -10.35 -9.23 31.57
CA CYS A 798 -11.11 -8.24 32.32
C CYS A 798 -11.97 -8.91 33.41
N THR A 799 -12.70 -9.97 33.07
CA THR A 799 -13.49 -10.75 34.04
C THR A 799 -12.63 -11.30 35.17
N LYS A 800 -11.48 -11.91 34.84
CA LYS A 800 -10.54 -12.46 35.83
C LYS A 800 -10.03 -11.42 36.83
N HIS A 801 -9.88 -10.17 36.39
CA HIS A 801 -9.31 -9.09 37.21
C HIS A 801 -10.34 -8.04 37.67
N GLY A 802 -11.63 -8.26 37.44
CA GLY A 802 -12.69 -7.30 37.78
C GLY A 802 -12.63 -5.99 36.97
N TRP A 803 -11.95 -5.96 35.82
CA TRP A 803 -11.85 -4.77 34.98
C TRP A 803 -13.06 -4.63 34.06
N LEU A 804 -13.40 -3.39 33.72
CA LEU A 804 -14.46 -3.12 32.73
C LEU A 804 -13.98 -3.44 31.31
N ALA A 805 -14.58 -4.46 30.68
CA ALA A 805 -14.43 -4.72 29.26
C ALA A 805 -15.40 -3.87 28.42
N LEU A 806 -14.86 -3.03 27.55
CA LEU A 806 -15.58 -2.32 26.49
C LEU A 806 -15.65 -3.16 25.21
N PRO A 807 -16.74 -3.06 24.42
CA PRO A 807 -16.87 -3.79 23.16
C PRO A 807 -15.74 -3.42 22.16
N PRO A 808 -15.23 -4.39 21.38
CA PRO A 808 -14.07 -4.22 20.50
C PRO A 808 -14.33 -3.28 19.31
N ASP A 809 -15.58 -3.13 18.87
CA ASP A 809 -15.97 -2.35 17.67
C ASP A 809 -16.32 -0.88 17.97
N ARG A 810 -15.46 -0.16 18.72
CA ARG A 810 -15.58 1.30 18.80
C ARG A 810 -15.18 1.94 17.46
N LYS A 811 -16.14 2.12 16.55
CA LYS A 811 -16.02 3.04 15.41
C LYS A 811 -16.05 4.51 15.90
N GLY A 812 -15.05 4.90 16.69
CA GLY A 812 -14.72 6.30 17.01
C GLY A 812 -15.89 7.25 17.24
N HIS A 813 -16.91 6.82 18.00
CA HIS A 813 -18.11 7.59 18.30
C HIS A 813 -17.79 8.79 19.19
N HIS A 814 -18.55 9.87 19.03
CA HIS A 814 -18.50 11.05 19.88
C HIS A 814 -18.94 10.65 21.28
N HIS A 815 -18.06 10.81 22.27
CA HIS A 815 -18.51 10.85 23.65
C HIS A 815 -19.15 12.24 23.86
N PRO A 816 -20.31 12.34 24.54
CA PRO A 816 -20.94 13.63 24.83
C PRO A 816 -20.11 14.47 25.82
N PHE A 817 -19.13 13.88 26.50
CA PHE A 817 -18.38 14.53 27.57
C PHE A 817 -17.41 15.61 27.06
N PRO A 818 -17.29 16.74 27.80
CA PRO A 818 -16.18 17.65 27.61
C PRO A 818 -14.82 16.99 27.92
N LEU A 819 -13.74 17.65 27.46
CA LEU A 819 -12.42 17.05 27.34
C LEU A 819 -11.79 16.63 28.69
N LYS A 820 -11.99 17.40 29.76
CA LYS A 820 -11.41 17.10 31.09
C LYS A 820 -12.06 15.85 31.70
N GLU A 821 -13.36 15.74 31.52
CA GLU A 821 -14.23 14.66 31.96
C GLU A 821 -13.88 13.37 31.21
N MET A 822 -13.59 13.45 29.90
CA MET A 822 -13.06 12.32 29.14
C MET A 822 -11.70 11.83 29.63
N GLN A 823 -10.80 12.72 30.05
CA GLN A 823 -9.50 12.31 30.61
C GLN A 823 -9.67 11.59 31.93
N LEU A 824 -10.49 12.15 32.81
CA LEU A 824 -10.81 11.55 34.09
C LEU A 824 -11.44 10.17 33.91
N LEU A 825 -12.44 10.05 33.04
CA LEU A 825 -13.08 8.78 32.69
C LEU A 825 -12.06 7.73 32.19
N ARG A 826 -11.13 8.12 31.32
CA ARG A 826 -10.06 7.23 30.85
C ARG A 826 -9.09 6.84 31.96
N ARG A 827 -8.77 7.74 32.88
CA ARG A 827 -7.91 7.42 34.03
C ARG A 827 -8.57 6.38 34.92
N ILE A 828 -9.85 6.57 35.26
CA ILE A 828 -10.63 5.61 36.04
C ILE A 828 -10.62 4.26 35.34
N ARG A 829 -10.98 4.22 34.05
CA ARG A 829 -11.06 2.99 33.25
C ARG A 829 -9.74 2.25 33.06
N THR A 830 -8.59 2.88 33.29
CA THR A 830 -7.30 2.29 32.96
C THR A 830 -6.40 2.03 34.16
N VAL A 831 -6.77 2.40 35.38
CA VAL A 831 -5.93 2.22 36.57
C VAL A 831 -6.53 1.17 37.51
N SER A 832 -5.72 0.19 37.93
CA SER A 832 -6.18 -0.96 38.73
C SER A 832 -6.71 -0.61 40.12
N SER A 833 -6.26 0.51 40.70
CA SER A 833 -6.66 0.95 42.06
C SER A 833 -8.15 1.25 42.20
N TYR A 834 -8.87 1.43 41.08
CA TYR A 834 -10.33 1.64 41.07
C TYR A 834 -11.12 0.35 40.84
N TYR A 835 -10.46 -0.81 40.66
CA TYR A 835 -11.07 -2.09 40.27
C TYR A 835 -10.73 -3.28 41.17
N SER A 836 -9.90 -3.13 42.21
CA SER A 836 -9.54 -4.27 43.06
C SER A 836 -10.63 -4.56 44.11
N PHE A 837 -11.13 -5.80 44.13
CA PHE A 837 -12.03 -6.35 45.16
C PHE A 837 -11.45 -6.32 46.59
N THR A 838 -10.14 -6.09 46.72
CA THR A 838 -9.45 -5.82 47.99
C THR A 838 -9.36 -4.31 48.19
N PHE A 839 -10.38 -3.71 48.79
CA PHE A 839 -10.51 -2.26 48.88
C PHE A 839 -9.67 -1.60 49.99
N PRO A 840 -9.07 -0.42 49.73
CA PRO A 840 -9.30 0.73 50.62
C PRO A 840 -10.80 1.08 50.59
N ARG A 841 -11.46 1.04 51.75
CA ARG A 841 -12.90 1.37 51.88
C ARG A 841 -13.14 2.86 51.55
N CYS A 842 -14.30 3.22 50.98
CA CYS A 842 -14.76 4.62 50.95
C CYS A 842 -14.86 5.12 52.41
N GLU A 843 -14.82 6.42 52.65
CA GLU A 843 -15.04 6.98 54.00
C GLU A 843 -16.41 6.57 54.58
N CYS A 844 -17.38 6.23 53.72
CA CYS A 844 -18.67 5.66 54.15
C CYS A 844 -18.62 4.15 54.48
N GLY A 845 -17.44 3.53 54.52
CA GLY A 845 -17.22 2.14 54.90
C GLY A 845 -17.46 1.07 53.84
N MET A 846 -18.01 1.45 52.67
CA MET A 846 -18.30 0.56 51.54
C MET A 846 -17.07 0.26 50.69
N ALA A 847 -17.10 -0.88 49.99
CA ALA A 847 -16.15 -1.20 48.93
C ALA A 847 -16.13 -0.07 47.88
N LEU A 848 -14.94 0.48 47.56
CA LEU A 848 -14.77 1.58 46.61
C LEU A 848 -14.92 1.11 45.14
N ASP A 849 -15.97 0.35 44.83
CA ASP A 849 -16.18 -0.23 43.51
C ASP A 849 -16.79 0.75 42.51
N PHE A 850 -16.81 0.35 41.24
CA PHE A 850 -17.29 1.20 40.15
C PHE A 850 -18.74 1.65 40.35
N HIS A 851 -19.60 0.81 40.95
CA HIS A 851 -20.99 1.15 41.21
C HIS A 851 -21.06 2.17 42.35
N HIS A 852 -20.28 1.96 43.41
CA HIS A 852 -20.18 2.87 44.55
C HIS A 852 -19.61 4.25 44.16
N LEU A 853 -18.62 4.28 43.26
CA LEU A 853 -17.99 5.50 42.71
C LEU A 853 -18.93 6.39 41.88
N PHE A 854 -19.98 5.85 41.27
CA PHE A 854 -20.85 6.57 40.33
C PHE A 854 -22.34 6.57 40.70
N ALA A 855 -22.74 5.78 41.69
CA ALA A 855 -24.13 5.64 42.12
C ALA A 855 -24.38 5.79 43.64
N GLY A 856 -23.36 5.82 44.52
CA GLY A 856 -23.65 5.62 45.96
C GLY A 856 -22.76 6.18 47.07
N CYS A 857 -21.59 6.82 46.86
CA CYS A 857 -20.81 7.45 47.97
C CYS A 857 -20.91 8.98 47.94
N GLN A 858 -21.26 9.64 49.06
CA GLN A 858 -21.34 11.11 49.15
C GLN A 858 -20.02 11.86 49.35
N PRO A 859 -18.92 11.28 49.89
CA PRO A 859 -17.60 11.90 49.75
C PRO A 859 -16.87 11.31 48.55
N LEU A 860 -17.29 11.75 47.36
CA LEU A 860 -16.49 11.58 46.15
C LEU A 860 -15.47 12.72 46.08
N THR A 861 -14.26 12.44 45.58
CA THR A 861 -13.35 13.53 45.17
C THR A 861 -14.09 14.51 44.25
N PRO A 862 -13.82 15.83 44.29
CA PRO A 862 -14.57 16.84 43.53
C PRO A 862 -14.76 16.52 42.03
N GLU A 863 -13.77 15.81 41.49
CA GLU A 863 -13.68 15.31 40.12
C GLU A 863 -14.78 14.29 39.80
N MET A 864 -15.07 13.36 40.71
CA MET A 864 -16.10 12.31 40.54
C MET A 864 -17.52 12.85 40.77
N ALA A 865 -17.67 13.81 41.69
CA ALA A 865 -18.93 14.55 41.86
C ALA A 865 -19.33 15.27 40.56
N THR A 866 -18.35 15.85 39.85
CA THR A 866 -18.57 16.51 38.55
C THR A 866 -19.08 15.53 37.49
N LEU A 867 -18.49 14.33 37.39
CA LEU A 867 -18.92 13.30 36.44
C LEU A 867 -20.31 12.75 36.78
N SER A 868 -20.59 12.52 38.06
CA SER A 868 -21.89 12.03 38.54
C SER A 868 -22.99 13.05 38.26
N GLN A 869 -22.77 14.34 38.58
CA GLN A 869 -23.69 15.44 38.31
C GLN A 869 -23.94 15.61 36.80
N TYR A 870 -22.91 15.45 35.96
CA TYR A 870 -23.08 15.49 34.51
C TYR A 870 -23.95 14.33 34.02
N ARG A 871 -23.74 13.12 34.55
CA ARG A 871 -24.54 11.93 34.22
C ARG A 871 -26.03 12.14 34.53
N THR A 872 -26.35 12.57 35.75
CA THR A 872 -27.74 12.81 36.18
C THR A 872 -28.39 13.97 35.43
N SER A 873 -27.68 15.09 35.22
CA SER A 873 -28.22 16.25 34.49
C SER A 873 -28.55 15.99 33.02
N HIS A 874 -27.96 14.94 32.42
CA HIS A 874 -28.20 14.57 31.02
C HIS A 874 -29.02 13.28 30.86
N GLY A 875 -29.64 12.78 31.95
CA GLY A 875 -30.50 11.59 31.92
C GLY A 875 -29.78 10.29 31.51
N LEU A 876 -28.45 10.22 31.63
CA LEU A 876 -27.67 9.07 31.20
C LEU A 876 -27.75 7.96 32.26
N SER A 877 -28.17 6.75 31.87
CA SER A 877 -28.07 5.60 32.77
C SER A 877 -26.59 5.28 33.07
N LEU A 878 -26.32 4.53 34.14
CA LEU A 878 -24.97 4.05 34.43
C LEU A 878 -24.42 3.23 33.25
N HIS A 879 -25.31 2.50 32.57
CA HIS A 879 -25.02 1.72 31.38
C HIS A 879 -24.69 2.60 30.16
N ASP A 880 -25.37 3.74 29.98
CA ASP A 880 -25.15 4.72 28.90
C ASP A 880 -23.90 5.58 29.11
N PHE A 881 -23.51 5.79 30.36
CA PHE A 881 -22.26 6.45 30.73
C PHE A 881 -21.03 5.56 30.41
N LEU A 882 -21.25 4.24 30.44
CA LEU A 882 -20.22 3.20 30.24
C LEU A 882 -20.07 2.76 28.78
N ARG A 883 -21.17 2.72 28.02
CA ARG A 883 -21.15 2.45 26.57
C ARG A 883 -21.14 3.75 25.77
N PRO A 884 -20.58 3.77 24.54
CA PRO A 884 -20.94 4.81 23.59
C PRO A 884 -22.40 4.60 23.18
N HIS A 885 -23.29 5.54 23.49
CA HIS A 885 -24.68 5.51 23.02
C HIS A 885 -24.72 5.66 21.50
N GLN A 886 -25.54 4.85 20.82
CA GLN A 886 -25.97 5.12 19.46
C GLN A 886 -27.04 6.23 19.51
N SER A 887 -26.93 7.19 18.58
CA SER A 887 -27.94 8.21 18.28
C SER A 887 -28.49 9.03 19.46
N LEU A 888 -27.81 10.13 19.80
CA LEU A 888 -28.50 11.36 20.18
C LEU A 888 -28.00 12.46 19.24
N GLY A 889 -28.95 13.09 18.54
CA GLY A 889 -28.68 14.18 17.60
C GLY A 889 -27.93 15.33 18.25
N LEU A 890 -27.18 16.06 17.43
CA LEU A 890 -26.49 17.29 17.81
C LEU A 890 -27.46 18.27 18.49
N ILE A 891 -27.31 18.51 19.80
CA ILE A 891 -27.97 19.63 20.48
C ILE A 891 -26.95 20.78 20.60
N PRO A 892 -27.25 22.01 20.15
CA PRO A 892 -26.33 23.14 20.21
C PRO A 892 -26.14 23.65 21.64
N MET A 893 -24.87 23.89 22.02
CA MET A 893 -24.51 24.53 23.30
C MET A 893 -24.57 26.06 23.19
N ARG A 894 -25.58 26.67 23.82
CA ARG A 894 -25.44 27.97 24.49
C ARG A 894 -26.06 27.85 25.88
N THR A 895 -25.36 28.43 26.87
CA THR A 895 -25.82 28.70 28.25
C THR A 895 -25.51 27.64 29.32
N LEU A 896 -24.21 27.36 29.59
CA LEU A 896 -23.78 26.94 30.95
C LEU A 896 -22.26 27.06 31.14
N THR A 897 -21.72 28.28 31.18
CA THR A 897 -20.26 28.49 31.32
C THR A 897 -19.84 29.71 32.13
N ARG A 898 -20.61 30.13 33.15
CA ARG A 898 -20.17 31.22 34.05
C ARG A 898 -20.12 30.91 35.55
N SER A 899 -20.76 29.84 36.05
CA SER A 899 -20.76 29.56 37.50
C SER A 899 -19.62 28.61 37.93
N ILE A 900 -19.29 27.58 37.14
CA ILE A 900 -18.42 26.47 37.59
C ILE A 900 -16.91 26.78 37.47
N LEU A 901 -16.52 27.80 36.70
CA LEU A 901 -15.10 28.07 36.40
C LEU A 901 -14.35 28.93 37.43
N LYS A 902 -14.99 29.41 38.50
CA LYS A 902 -14.32 30.28 39.49
C LYS A 902 -13.77 29.58 40.74
N SER A 903 -14.16 28.35 41.08
CA SER A 903 -13.78 27.74 42.38
C SER A 903 -12.61 26.74 42.33
N SER A 904 -12.16 26.26 41.17
CA SER A 904 -11.25 25.09 41.11
C SER A 904 -9.83 25.37 40.59
N VAL A 905 -9.43 26.63 40.37
CA VAL A 905 -8.11 26.95 39.77
C VAL A 905 -7.04 27.34 40.82
N ALA A 906 -7.38 27.44 42.10
CA ALA A 906 -6.48 28.05 43.09
C ALA A 906 -5.70 27.09 44.01
N LYS A 907 -5.68 25.77 43.80
CA LYS A 907 -4.97 24.87 44.74
C LYS A 907 -3.88 23.94 44.20
N TRP A 908 -3.64 23.88 42.89
CA TRP A 908 -2.55 23.07 42.34
C TRP A 908 -1.96 23.74 41.09
N PHE A 909 -1.13 24.76 41.31
CA PHE A 909 -0.08 25.17 40.39
C PHE A 909 1.26 24.98 41.07
#